data_AF-A0A0Q6T1Y7-F1
#
_entry.id   AF-A0A0Q6T1Y7-F1
#
_cell.length_a   1.000
_cell.length_b   1.000
_cell.length_c   1.000
_cell.angle_alpha   90.00
_cell.angle_beta   90.00
_cell.angle_gamma   90.00
#
_symmetry.space_group_name_H-M   'P 1'
#
loop_
_entity.id
_entity.type
_entity.pdbx_description
1 polymer ?
#
loop_
_entity_poly.entity_id
_entity_poly.type
_entity_poly.pdbx_seq_one_letter_code
_entity_poly.pdbx_strand_id
1 'polypeptide(L)'
;MQAGTLARTAVRIIVGPGEYRLPSTLYFGPTDAGVKDFPVIYEARQAGTVLISGALDLGSKAAPTSATAVSFTAPTDATAVNGAAQFFVNGRRAVLARHPNAGAAWFVQKPVTLSTEAAGSQGTEAFAPAASDLSWINGLSASDKKRGVVEVMQAWSSGQHRISTASTPAGSVRVAPKARWPFLNFGVSQRYFIENVVAAFDAPGEWIYEDASIRYMRRSDEAGTQINATLPVLDKLFVIAGDNTKTVQSLYFRGLTFGYTRYLTPDGGFTDGQGVLTVTAAITVDKARDIIFDGCTVYRTGGWGIWLRDGVRDSKVINSSLRDLGAGGIKVGLASQAASDPNATGNNVIANTVIADTGNILPGAVALWLGQTWDNQVLRNTIYNTSYTAISMGWSWGYQTASSGRNLVQGNLLYNIGQRKLSDMAAIYTLGVSPGTVISNNIIRSVRGYIGYGAGAWGIYNDEGTSGVVMEQNVILSTDSGAYHLHYGKDNVLRTNVMSGGDTAEVRVTAYETGTNLSVLNNLLAPKTLQPFDRYAEAPEVTFQGNEATPTLSGPGLLLSKCGTGCTLGSSSIQSTTSPTDVRSSSATFSAVITNAANAWSGSTDSAQQAVRISALTLPPVEDAPTAIIVPYVADIAGSAEGARPANMVYIPRGNTTAIRVELRPEVPSGKCLVFNDAATYANRWEPFAYAELMHLSGTTVVEFELRIDSTTNLRNEWRDNAASYLTGPTMQITSAGVSVGGSIVAPITIGALTKFRITTSLGGNSTGKWKLEVTKDGAGTTVVDNLTFKDSGWRKLNWLGFVSDAATTSKPCMASLKATNTPPL
;
A
#
# COMPACT_ATOMS: atom_id res chain seq x y z
N MET A 1 7.69 33.35 23.81
CA MET A 1 7.19 32.02 24.20
C MET A 1 8.20 31.21 25.03
N GLN A 2 9.44 31.65 25.23
CA GLN A 2 10.34 31.00 26.18
C GLN A 2 10.22 31.69 27.54
N ALA A 3 9.81 30.93 28.55
CA ALA A 3 9.80 31.36 29.94
C ALA A 3 10.70 30.39 30.70
N GLY A 4 12.01 30.65 30.66
CA GLY A 4 12.96 29.84 31.40
C GLY A 4 12.95 30.24 32.88
N THR A 5 12.67 29.29 33.77
CA THR A 5 13.23 29.17 35.13
C THR A 5 12.64 27.94 35.82
N LEU A 6 13.48 27.22 36.58
CA LEU A 6 13.10 26.19 37.56
C LEU A 6 12.09 26.77 38.57
N ALA A 7 10.82 26.82 38.21
CA ALA A 7 9.79 27.48 39.01
C ALA A 7 9.31 26.55 40.14
N ARG A 8 9.15 27.10 41.34
CA ARG A 8 8.45 26.44 42.48
C ARG A 8 6.92 26.56 42.37
N THR A 9 6.42 26.94 41.21
CA THR A 9 5.00 27.17 40.87
C THR A 9 4.79 26.90 39.39
N ALA A 10 3.64 26.35 39.00
CA ALA A 10 3.32 26.16 37.59
C ALA A 10 3.27 27.50 36.83
N VAL A 11 3.76 27.52 35.59
CA VAL A 11 3.74 28.71 34.73
C VAL A 11 2.69 28.52 33.65
N ARG A 12 1.80 29.50 33.47
CA ARG A 12 0.75 29.48 32.43
C ARG A 12 0.98 30.59 31.41
N ILE A 13 1.10 30.22 30.15
CA ILE A 13 1.19 31.10 28.99
C ILE A 13 -0.15 31.02 28.25
N ILE A 14 -1.00 32.03 28.46
CA ILE A 14 -2.32 32.11 27.83
C ILE A 14 -2.21 32.88 26.51
N VAL A 15 -2.45 32.19 25.40
CA VAL A 15 -2.38 32.76 24.04
C VAL A 15 -3.77 33.26 23.63
N GLY A 16 -3.85 34.53 23.23
CA GLY A 16 -5.10 35.14 22.76
C GLY A 16 -5.52 34.62 21.37
N PRO A 17 -6.79 34.76 20.97
CA PRO A 17 -7.26 34.39 19.64
C PRO A 17 -6.45 35.08 18.52
N GLY A 18 -6.16 34.36 17.44
CA GLY A 18 -5.48 34.91 16.27
C GLY A 18 -4.62 33.89 15.51
N GLU A 19 -4.12 34.33 14.35
CA GLU A 19 -3.09 33.62 13.60
C GLU A 19 -1.70 34.19 13.93
N TYR A 20 -0.82 33.32 14.42
CA TYR A 20 0.56 33.59 14.79
C TYR A 20 1.48 32.94 13.76
N ARG A 21 1.91 33.73 12.77
CA ARG A 21 2.85 33.28 11.73
C ARG A 21 4.26 33.28 12.27
N LEU A 22 4.89 32.11 12.26
CA LEU A 22 6.24 31.93 12.77
C LEU A 22 7.26 32.39 11.71
N PRO A 23 8.21 33.28 12.06
CA PRO A 23 9.31 33.63 11.16
C PRO A 23 10.35 32.49 11.05
N SER A 24 10.37 31.59 12.03
CA SER A 24 11.25 30.42 12.10
C SER A 24 10.67 29.38 13.07
N THR A 25 11.17 28.14 13.00
CA THR A 25 10.84 27.09 13.99
C THR A 25 11.10 27.57 15.42
N LEU A 26 10.18 27.26 16.33
CA LEU A 26 10.32 27.52 17.76
C LEU A 26 10.97 26.32 18.47
N TYR A 27 11.99 26.62 19.26
CA TYR A 27 12.77 25.63 20.00
C TYR A 27 12.48 25.71 21.50
N PHE A 28 12.19 24.56 22.10
CA PHE A 28 12.05 24.38 23.55
C PHE A 28 13.18 23.46 24.03
N GLY A 29 14.07 24.01 24.85
CA GLY A 29 15.22 23.31 25.39
C GLY A 29 15.09 23.01 26.89
N PRO A 30 16.11 22.42 27.52
CA PRO A 30 16.10 22.12 28.95
C PRO A 30 15.82 23.33 29.85
N THR A 31 16.11 24.54 29.39
CA THR A 31 15.83 25.79 30.11
C THR A 31 14.34 26.13 30.18
N ASP A 32 13.53 25.61 29.26
CA ASP A 32 12.08 25.81 29.23
C ASP A 32 11.33 24.76 30.06
N ALA A 33 12.01 23.70 30.51
CA ALA A 33 11.40 22.58 31.21
C ALA A 33 10.75 23.00 32.54
N GLY A 34 9.57 22.44 32.80
CA GLY A 34 8.96 22.43 34.12
C GLY A 34 9.44 21.24 34.95
N VAL A 35 8.77 21.03 36.08
CA VAL A 35 8.82 19.77 36.84
C VAL A 35 7.40 19.24 37.01
N LYS A 36 7.24 17.95 37.29
CA LYS A 36 5.93 17.28 37.32
C LYS A 36 4.86 18.02 38.15
N ASP A 37 5.25 18.56 39.30
CA ASP A 37 4.33 19.30 40.19
C ASP A 37 4.15 20.77 39.78
N PHE A 38 5.05 21.31 38.95
CA PHE A 38 5.07 22.70 38.48
C PHE A 38 5.34 22.76 36.96
N PRO A 39 4.38 22.32 36.14
CA PRO A 39 4.54 22.28 34.69
C PRO A 39 4.53 23.70 34.09
N VAL A 40 5.03 23.81 32.85
CA VAL A 40 4.85 24.98 32.01
C VAL A 40 3.74 24.68 30.99
N ILE A 41 2.69 25.48 31.02
CA ILE A 41 1.45 25.25 30.26
C ILE A 41 1.26 26.36 29.24
N TYR A 42 1.30 26.01 27.97
CA TYR A 42 0.92 26.86 26.84
C TYR A 42 -0.52 26.53 26.44
N GLU A 43 -1.44 27.48 26.62
CA GLU A 43 -2.86 27.23 26.37
C GLU A 43 -3.50 28.33 25.54
N ALA A 44 -4.36 27.94 24.61
CA ALA A 44 -5.27 28.87 23.96
C ALA A 44 -6.27 29.41 24.98
N ARG A 45 -6.51 30.73 24.99
CA ARG A 45 -7.58 31.34 25.80
C ARG A 45 -8.94 30.71 25.50
N GLN A 46 -9.18 30.40 24.23
CA GLN A 46 -10.33 29.64 23.76
C GLN A 46 -9.82 28.60 22.75
N ALA A 47 -10.09 27.32 23.01
CA ALA A 47 -9.64 26.22 22.14
C ALA A 47 -10.08 26.44 20.69
N GLY A 48 -9.19 26.14 19.74
CA GLY A 48 -9.45 26.27 18.30
C GLY A 48 -9.37 27.70 17.74
N THR A 49 -9.17 28.72 18.57
CA THR A 49 -9.07 30.12 18.11
C THR A 49 -7.64 30.63 17.90
N VAL A 50 -6.64 29.80 18.23
CA VAL A 50 -5.21 30.14 18.13
C VAL A 50 -4.57 29.26 17.07
N LEU A 51 -4.17 29.86 15.97
CA LEU A 51 -3.43 29.18 14.90
C LEU A 51 -1.96 29.57 14.95
N ILE A 52 -1.08 28.61 15.19
CA ILE A 52 0.36 28.71 14.98
C ILE A 52 0.66 28.25 13.54
N SER A 53 1.07 29.18 12.69
CA SER A 53 1.18 28.99 11.25
C SER A 53 2.63 29.04 10.78
N GLY A 54 3.03 28.08 9.94
CA GLY A 54 4.33 28.05 9.27
C GLY A 54 4.30 28.67 7.87
N ALA A 55 3.23 29.41 7.54
CA ALA A 55 2.98 29.95 6.21
C ALA A 55 3.05 31.48 6.12
N LEU A 56 3.28 31.92 4.89
CA LEU A 56 3.03 33.27 4.44
C LEU A 56 1.60 33.40 3.91
N ASP A 57 1.04 34.58 4.10
CA ASP A 57 -0.21 35.02 3.49
C ASP A 57 0.13 35.81 2.24
N LEU A 58 -0.31 35.33 1.07
CA LEU A 58 -0.06 36.01 -0.19
C LEU A 58 -1.17 37.02 -0.53
N GLY A 59 -2.08 37.26 0.41
CA GLY A 59 -3.23 38.13 0.28
C GLY A 59 -4.34 37.49 -0.54
N SER A 60 -5.24 38.35 -1.01
CA SER A 60 -6.47 37.93 -1.66
C SER A 60 -6.61 38.49 -3.07
N LYS A 61 -7.26 37.75 -3.95
CA LYS A 61 -7.64 38.18 -5.30
C LYS A 61 -9.13 37.92 -5.53
N ALA A 62 -9.77 38.74 -6.36
CA ALA A 62 -11.11 38.43 -6.84
C ALA A 62 -11.06 37.18 -7.74
N ALA A 63 -11.94 36.20 -7.53
CA ALA A 63 -12.04 35.08 -8.45
C ALA A 63 -12.60 35.56 -9.80
N PRO A 64 -11.95 35.22 -10.93
CA PRO A 64 -12.53 35.45 -12.23
C PRO A 64 -13.82 34.64 -12.38
N THR A 65 -14.77 35.15 -13.17
CA THR A 65 -16.04 34.46 -13.45
C THR A 65 -15.85 33.25 -14.37
N SER A 66 -14.84 33.26 -15.24
CA SER A 66 -14.40 32.08 -16.03
C SER A 66 -13.33 31.28 -15.26
N ALA A 67 -13.12 30.00 -15.63
CA ALA A 67 -12.10 29.14 -15.02
C ALA A 67 -10.69 29.49 -15.52
N THR A 68 -10.28 30.74 -15.32
CA THR A 68 -8.96 31.25 -15.67
C THR A 68 -8.05 31.32 -14.45
N ALA A 69 -6.75 31.32 -14.71
CA ALA A 69 -5.75 31.38 -13.64
C ALA A 69 -5.72 32.76 -12.98
N VAL A 70 -5.58 32.79 -11.65
CA VAL A 70 -5.19 33.97 -10.88
C VAL A 70 -3.72 33.86 -10.48
N SER A 71 -3.03 35.00 -10.39
CA SER A 71 -1.61 35.06 -10.07
C SER A 71 -1.35 35.76 -8.74
N PHE A 72 -0.45 35.19 -7.97
CA PHE A 72 0.09 35.74 -6.73
C PHE A 72 1.59 35.96 -6.90
N THR A 73 2.11 37.04 -6.34
CA THR A 73 3.56 37.28 -6.29
C THR A 73 4.19 36.23 -5.36
N ALA A 74 5.18 35.49 -5.86
CA ALA A 74 5.92 34.56 -5.02
C ALA A 74 6.80 35.32 -4.01
N PRO A 75 7.14 34.71 -2.86
CA PRO A 75 8.13 35.30 -1.95
C PRO A 75 9.48 35.48 -2.65
N THR A 76 10.27 36.46 -2.20
CA THR A 76 11.59 36.77 -2.77
C THR A 76 12.55 35.58 -2.70
N ASP A 77 12.40 34.73 -1.68
CA ASP A 77 13.14 33.47 -1.56
C ASP A 77 12.44 32.35 -2.34
N ALA A 78 12.90 32.08 -3.55
CA ALA A 78 12.37 31.01 -4.39
C ALA A 78 12.52 29.61 -3.78
N THR A 79 13.40 29.42 -2.78
CA THR A 79 13.49 28.13 -2.08
C THR A 79 12.20 27.81 -1.32
N ALA A 80 11.34 28.80 -1.05
CA ALA A 80 9.99 28.63 -0.53
C ALA A 80 9.16 27.62 -1.34
N VAL A 81 9.32 27.66 -2.67
CA VAL A 81 8.43 27.01 -3.65
C VAL A 81 9.15 26.05 -4.59
N ASN A 82 10.47 26.20 -4.76
CA ASN A 82 11.29 25.31 -5.58
C ASN A 82 11.33 23.90 -4.98
N GLY A 83 10.96 22.90 -5.79
CA GLY A 83 10.91 21.50 -5.35
C GLY A 83 9.50 20.99 -5.03
N ALA A 84 8.47 21.42 -5.76
CA ALA A 84 7.09 20.90 -5.62
C ALA A 84 6.52 21.10 -4.20
N ALA A 85 6.32 22.37 -3.82
CA ALA A 85 5.78 22.74 -2.51
C ALA A 85 4.27 22.46 -2.37
N GLN A 86 3.64 23.08 -1.37
CA GLN A 86 2.20 23.05 -1.16
C GLN A 86 1.64 24.45 -1.28
N PHE A 87 0.38 24.55 -1.70
CA PHE A 87 -0.33 25.81 -1.80
C PHE A 87 -1.77 25.61 -1.35
N PHE A 88 -2.33 26.59 -0.64
CA PHE A 88 -3.68 26.52 -0.11
C PHE A 88 -4.48 27.73 -0.56
N VAL A 89 -5.70 27.48 -0.99
CA VAL A 89 -6.66 28.50 -1.40
C VAL A 89 -7.92 28.36 -0.56
N ASN A 90 -8.30 29.42 0.14
CA ASN A 90 -9.46 29.42 1.05
C ASN A 90 -9.40 28.27 2.06
N GLY A 91 -8.19 27.94 2.52
CA GLY A 91 -7.93 26.81 3.42
C GLY A 91 -8.04 25.41 2.78
N ARG A 92 -8.19 25.28 1.47
CA ARG A 92 -8.19 23.98 0.78
C ARG A 92 -6.87 23.78 0.05
N ARG A 93 -6.23 22.62 0.24
CA ARG A 93 -5.01 22.23 -0.47
C ARG A 93 -5.27 22.25 -1.98
N ALA A 94 -4.51 23.06 -2.71
CA ALA A 94 -4.51 23.07 -4.17
C ALA A 94 -3.66 21.90 -4.69
N VAL A 95 -4.01 21.40 -5.88
CA VAL A 95 -3.29 20.31 -6.54
C VAL A 95 -2.09 20.92 -7.26
N LEU A 96 -0.87 20.45 -6.97
CA LEU A 96 0.26 20.86 -7.81
C LEU A 96 0.01 20.30 -9.22
N ALA A 97 0.10 21.16 -10.24
CA ALA A 97 -0.25 20.82 -11.62
C ALA A 97 0.38 19.49 -12.04
N ARG A 98 -0.45 18.54 -12.48
CA ARG A 98 -0.01 17.17 -12.76
C ARG A 98 -0.75 16.52 -13.91
N HIS A 99 -0.05 15.67 -14.64
CA HIS A 99 -0.60 14.91 -15.73
C HIS A 99 -0.33 13.39 -15.58
N PRO A 100 -1.35 12.54 -15.76
CA PRO A 100 -2.78 12.89 -15.84
C PRO A 100 -3.28 13.61 -14.58
N ASN A 101 -4.37 14.36 -14.75
CA ASN A 101 -4.99 15.13 -13.69
C ASN A 101 -5.42 14.22 -12.52
N ALA A 102 -5.56 14.80 -11.33
CA ALA A 102 -5.94 14.05 -10.12
C ALA A 102 -7.19 13.18 -10.36
N GLY A 103 -7.13 11.91 -9.91
CA GLY A 103 -8.14 10.89 -10.21
C GLY A 103 -7.78 9.97 -11.37
N ALA A 104 -6.72 10.27 -12.14
CA ALA A 104 -6.19 9.40 -13.19
C ALA A 104 -4.69 9.11 -12.99
N ALA A 105 -4.19 8.09 -13.70
CA ALA A 105 -2.78 7.71 -13.70
C ALA A 105 -2.39 7.10 -15.05
N TRP A 106 -1.11 7.20 -15.39
CA TRP A 106 -0.48 6.39 -16.44
C TRP A 106 0.07 5.10 -15.88
N PHE A 107 0.44 4.19 -16.78
CA PHE A 107 0.92 2.85 -16.43
C PHE A 107 2.26 2.57 -17.07
N VAL A 108 3.19 2.01 -16.29
CA VAL A 108 4.44 1.48 -16.83
C VAL A 108 4.10 0.28 -17.72
N GLN A 109 4.58 0.29 -18.97
CA GLN A 109 4.35 -0.84 -19.90
C GLN A 109 5.45 -1.88 -19.83
N LYS A 110 6.70 -1.44 -19.68
CA LYS A 110 7.86 -2.33 -19.74
C LYS A 110 9.05 -1.77 -18.95
N PRO A 111 9.72 -2.54 -18.09
CA PRO A 111 11.00 -2.14 -17.52
C PRO A 111 12.08 -2.07 -18.61
N VAL A 112 12.96 -1.08 -18.52
CA VAL A 112 14.09 -0.93 -19.44
C VAL A 112 15.39 -0.99 -18.63
N THR A 113 16.10 -2.11 -18.76
CA THR A 113 17.39 -2.31 -18.10
C THR A 113 18.48 -1.51 -18.81
N LEU A 114 19.24 -0.72 -18.05
CA LEU A 114 20.37 0.03 -18.56
C LEU A 114 21.65 -0.82 -18.53
N SER A 115 22.60 -0.52 -19.42
CA SER A 115 23.91 -1.19 -19.43
C SER A 115 24.74 -0.95 -18.17
N THR A 116 24.42 0.09 -17.40
CA THR A 116 25.03 0.41 -16.10
C THR A 116 24.46 -0.42 -14.96
N GLU A 117 23.33 -1.11 -15.16
CA GLU A 117 22.76 -1.99 -14.16
C GLU A 117 23.39 -3.39 -14.23
N ALA A 118 23.40 -4.11 -13.11
CA ALA A 118 23.97 -5.45 -13.06
C ALA A 118 23.30 -6.38 -14.09
N ALA A 119 24.08 -7.27 -14.70
CA ALA A 119 23.56 -8.25 -15.64
C ALA A 119 22.43 -9.08 -14.98
N GLY A 120 21.28 -9.16 -15.64
CA GLY A 120 20.08 -9.84 -15.11
C GLY A 120 19.19 -8.97 -14.22
N SER A 121 19.49 -7.69 -14.02
CA SER A 121 18.58 -6.74 -13.34
C SER A 121 17.31 -6.47 -14.15
N GLN A 122 16.23 -6.17 -13.44
CA GLN A 122 14.88 -5.97 -14.00
C GLN A 122 14.51 -4.48 -14.20
N GLY A 123 15.49 -3.59 -14.30
CA GLY A 123 15.31 -2.16 -14.60
C GLY A 123 14.74 -1.35 -13.43
N THR A 124 15.58 -0.53 -12.81
CA THR A 124 15.21 0.39 -11.71
C THR A 124 15.33 1.87 -12.10
N GLU A 125 15.95 2.16 -13.25
CA GLU A 125 16.23 3.53 -13.69
C GLU A 125 15.44 3.97 -14.91
N ALA A 126 14.93 3.04 -15.73
CA ALA A 126 14.18 3.39 -16.92
C ALA A 126 13.01 2.44 -17.17
N PHE A 127 11.98 2.96 -17.82
CA PHE A 127 10.83 2.19 -18.26
C PHE A 127 10.26 2.76 -19.56
N ALA A 128 9.56 1.92 -20.32
CA ALA A 128 8.78 2.32 -21.48
C ALA A 128 7.34 2.62 -21.03
N PRO A 129 6.82 3.83 -21.29
CA PRO A 129 5.41 4.14 -21.12
C PRO A 129 4.63 3.89 -22.43
N ALA A 130 3.34 4.23 -22.47
CA ALA A 130 2.60 4.25 -23.74
C ALA A 130 3.18 5.30 -24.70
N ALA A 131 3.00 5.10 -26.01
CA ALA A 131 3.54 6.01 -27.02
C ALA A 131 3.00 7.43 -26.91
N SER A 132 1.72 7.60 -26.53
CA SER A 132 1.09 8.89 -26.23
C SER A 132 1.80 9.61 -25.09
N ASP A 133 2.08 8.88 -24.02
CA ASP A 133 2.66 9.41 -22.79
C ASP A 133 4.11 9.81 -23.07
N LEU A 134 4.86 8.97 -23.79
CA LEU A 134 6.23 9.28 -24.23
C LEU A 134 6.27 10.53 -25.10
N SER A 135 5.33 10.67 -26.05
CA SER A 135 5.23 11.83 -26.93
C SER A 135 5.01 13.11 -26.11
N TRP A 136 4.09 13.07 -25.14
CA TRP A 136 3.83 14.19 -24.23
C TRP A 136 5.09 14.55 -23.40
N ILE A 137 5.76 13.55 -22.82
CA ILE A 137 6.99 13.75 -22.02
C ILE A 137 8.11 14.33 -22.89
N ASN A 138 8.26 13.85 -24.12
CA ASN A 138 9.27 14.37 -25.05
C ASN A 138 8.99 15.81 -25.46
N GLY A 139 7.71 16.18 -25.58
CA GLY A 139 7.25 17.54 -25.88
C GLY A 139 7.42 18.54 -24.74
N LEU A 140 7.73 18.10 -23.52
CA LEU A 140 8.01 19.00 -22.40
C LEU A 140 9.21 19.92 -22.69
N SER A 141 9.08 21.17 -22.25
CA SER A 141 10.16 22.15 -22.29
C SER A 141 11.38 21.70 -21.45
N ALA A 142 12.55 22.28 -21.70
CA ALA A 142 13.74 21.98 -20.91
C ALA A 142 13.57 22.35 -19.43
N SER A 143 12.86 23.44 -19.14
CA SER A 143 12.51 23.85 -17.78
C SER A 143 11.57 22.84 -17.12
N ASP A 144 10.50 22.40 -17.81
CA ASP A 144 9.59 21.37 -17.32
C ASP A 144 10.30 20.05 -17.03
N LYS A 145 11.17 19.58 -17.94
CA LYS A 145 11.96 18.36 -17.70
C LYS A 145 12.83 18.48 -16.47
N LYS A 146 13.40 19.66 -16.21
CA LYS A 146 14.25 19.93 -15.05
C LYS A 146 13.46 19.95 -13.73
N ARG A 147 12.28 20.56 -13.70
CA ARG A 147 11.48 20.73 -12.46
C ARG A 147 10.49 19.59 -12.20
N GLY A 148 10.12 18.84 -13.23
CA GLY A 148 9.10 17.82 -13.18
C GLY A 148 9.43 16.73 -12.16
N VAL A 149 8.39 16.24 -11.48
CA VAL A 149 8.47 15.13 -10.55
C VAL A 149 7.66 13.96 -11.12
N VAL A 150 8.32 12.83 -11.35
CA VAL A 150 7.68 11.58 -11.75
C VAL A 150 7.36 10.79 -10.48
N GLU A 151 6.10 10.78 -10.06
CA GLU A 151 5.65 9.96 -8.93
C GLU A 151 5.41 8.53 -9.44
N VAL A 152 6.10 7.55 -8.83
CA VAL A 152 6.01 6.14 -9.16
C VAL A 152 5.48 5.38 -7.94
N MET A 153 4.37 4.67 -8.11
CA MET A 153 3.79 3.82 -7.06
C MET A 153 4.38 2.41 -7.12
N GLN A 154 4.74 1.82 -5.97
CA GLN A 154 5.40 0.51 -5.87
C GLN A 154 4.84 -0.31 -4.70
N ALA A 155 3.70 -0.98 -4.88
CA ALA A 155 3.05 -1.78 -3.83
C ALA A 155 2.75 -0.98 -2.55
N TRP A 156 3.59 -1.08 -1.52
CA TRP A 156 3.47 -0.38 -0.23
C TRP A 156 4.26 0.93 -0.14
N SER A 157 5.07 1.24 -1.14
CA SER A 157 5.90 2.46 -1.19
C SER A 157 5.58 3.31 -2.42
N SER A 158 6.02 4.56 -2.40
CA SER A 158 6.08 5.40 -3.59
C SER A 158 7.41 6.15 -3.68
N GLY A 159 7.73 6.66 -4.87
CA GLY A 159 8.95 7.42 -5.12
C GLY A 159 8.68 8.65 -5.97
N GLN A 160 9.24 9.78 -5.53
CA GLN A 160 9.24 11.05 -6.26
C GLN A 160 10.56 11.18 -7.02
N HIS A 161 10.54 10.96 -8.32
CA HIS A 161 11.73 10.99 -9.15
C HIS A 161 11.81 12.25 -10.02
N ARG A 162 12.99 12.56 -10.56
CA ARG A 162 13.19 13.53 -11.63
C ARG A 162 13.23 12.84 -12.97
N ILE A 163 12.87 13.57 -14.03
CA ILE A 163 13.16 13.17 -15.40
C ILE A 163 14.68 13.31 -15.59
N SER A 164 15.37 12.20 -15.80
CA SER A 164 16.83 12.20 -15.90
C SER A 164 17.31 12.95 -17.13
N THR A 165 18.37 13.75 -16.98
CA THR A 165 19.06 14.41 -18.10
C THR A 165 20.12 13.52 -18.74
N ALA A 166 20.36 12.32 -18.20
CA ALA A 166 21.29 11.36 -18.76
C ALA A 166 20.75 10.76 -20.07
N SER A 167 21.65 10.14 -20.84
CA SER A 167 21.24 9.39 -22.03
C SER A 167 20.15 8.39 -21.67
N THR A 168 19.06 8.46 -22.43
CA THR A 168 17.84 7.68 -22.23
C THR A 168 17.67 6.76 -23.45
N PRO A 169 17.49 5.45 -23.25
CA PRO A 169 17.23 4.53 -24.35
C PRO A 169 16.02 4.96 -25.20
N ALA A 170 16.09 4.73 -26.50
CA ALA A 170 14.99 5.05 -27.41
C ALA A 170 13.68 4.37 -26.94
N GLY A 171 12.57 5.11 -26.96
CA GLY A 171 11.27 4.59 -26.53
C GLY A 171 11.05 4.52 -25.01
N SER A 172 11.94 5.09 -24.20
CA SER A 172 11.87 5.01 -22.74
C SER A 172 11.95 6.36 -22.05
N VAL A 173 11.59 6.38 -20.77
CA VAL A 173 11.82 7.48 -19.84
C VAL A 173 12.81 6.98 -18.79
N ARG A 174 13.85 7.77 -18.51
CA ARG A 174 14.80 7.51 -17.44
C ARG A 174 14.51 8.41 -16.24
N VAL A 175 14.54 7.84 -15.05
CA VAL A 175 14.30 8.54 -13.78
C VAL A 175 15.58 8.65 -12.95
N ALA A 176 15.67 9.70 -12.12
CA ALA A 176 16.72 9.87 -11.13
C ALA A 176 16.12 10.47 -9.84
N PRO A 177 16.34 9.89 -8.65
CA PRO A 177 17.19 8.74 -8.37
C PRO A 177 16.51 7.47 -8.93
N LYS A 178 17.22 6.34 -8.93
CA LYS A 178 16.60 5.07 -9.33
C LYS A 178 15.45 4.70 -8.39
N ALA A 179 14.45 3.99 -8.90
CA ALA A 179 13.38 3.41 -8.11
C ALA A 179 13.94 2.44 -7.05
N ARG A 180 13.25 2.35 -5.91
CA ARG A 180 13.66 1.45 -4.83
C ARG A 180 13.55 -0.01 -5.26
N TRP A 181 12.50 -0.32 -6.01
CA TRP A 181 12.22 -1.63 -6.56
C TRP A 181 12.24 -1.59 -8.09
N PRO A 182 12.51 -2.71 -8.78
CA PRO A 182 12.38 -2.77 -10.22
C PRO A 182 10.97 -2.38 -10.69
N PHE A 183 10.87 -1.80 -11.88
CA PHE A 183 9.58 -1.52 -12.48
C PHE A 183 8.82 -2.83 -12.77
N LEU A 184 7.52 -2.83 -12.50
CA LEU A 184 6.60 -3.98 -12.55
C LEU A 184 6.92 -5.14 -11.59
N ASN A 185 7.84 -4.96 -10.62
CA ASN A 185 8.28 -6.03 -9.72
C ASN A 185 7.13 -6.69 -8.94
N PHE A 186 6.13 -5.92 -8.54
CA PHE A 186 5.00 -6.40 -7.74
C PHE A 186 3.72 -6.55 -8.56
N GLY A 187 3.74 -6.35 -9.87
CA GLY A 187 2.54 -6.49 -10.69
C GLY A 187 2.60 -5.72 -11.98
N VAL A 188 1.68 -6.04 -12.88
CA VAL A 188 1.68 -5.56 -14.27
C VAL A 188 1.00 -4.21 -14.46
N SER A 189 0.33 -3.67 -13.44
CA SER A 189 -0.41 -2.41 -13.52
C SER A 189 0.23 -1.33 -12.65
N GLN A 190 1.55 -1.16 -12.77
CA GLN A 190 2.27 -0.14 -11.99
C GLN A 190 1.91 1.28 -12.45
N ARG A 191 1.46 2.12 -11.51
CA ARG A 191 0.99 3.49 -11.81
C ARG A 191 2.12 4.50 -11.67
N TYR A 192 2.07 5.52 -12.53
CA TYR A 192 2.88 6.73 -12.39
C TYR A 192 2.14 7.98 -12.90
N PHE A 193 2.62 9.16 -12.54
CA PHE A 193 2.20 10.44 -13.11
C PHE A 193 3.35 11.45 -13.02
N ILE A 194 3.22 12.59 -13.71
CA ILE A 194 4.21 13.67 -13.68
C ILE A 194 3.55 14.93 -13.15
N GLU A 195 4.13 15.52 -12.11
CA GLU A 195 3.68 16.78 -11.53
C GLU A 195 4.75 17.87 -11.61
N ASN A 196 4.37 19.09 -11.23
CA ASN A 196 5.23 20.26 -11.21
C ASN A 196 5.71 20.67 -12.62
N VAL A 197 4.88 20.54 -13.65
CA VAL A 197 5.18 20.99 -15.01
C VAL A 197 4.07 21.92 -15.52
N VAL A 198 4.43 22.98 -16.24
CA VAL A 198 3.45 23.97 -16.70
C VAL A 198 2.59 23.44 -17.82
N ALA A 199 3.12 22.52 -18.63
CA ALA A 199 2.32 21.79 -19.61
C ALA A 199 1.16 20.98 -19.00
N ALA A 200 1.19 20.70 -17.69
CA ALA A 200 0.13 20.02 -16.96
C ALA A 200 -0.82 20.96 -16.20
N PHE A 201 -0.60 22.28 -16.26
CA PHE A 201 -1.46 23.25 -15.58
C PHE A 201 -2.70 23.50 -16.46
N ASP A 202 -3.71 22.65 -16.32
CA ASP A 202 -4.88 22.62 -17.21
C ASP A 202 -6.24 22.34 -16.53
N ALA A 203 -6.25 22.04 -15.22
CA ALA A 203 -7.47 21.68 -14.50
C ALA A 203 -7.84 22.61 -13.32
N PRO A 204 -9.15 22.76 -13.02
CA PRO A 204 -9.62 23.47 -11.83
C PRO A 204 -9.01 22.94 -10.54
N GLY A 205 -8.57 23.85 -9.67
CA GLY A 205 -7.91 23.53 -8.40
C GLY A 205 -6.41 23.28 -8.50
N GLU A 206 -5.85 23.29 -9.71
CA GLU A 206 -4.40 23.18 -9.90
C GLU A 206 -3.68 24.51 -9.64
N TRP A 207 -2.42 24.42 -9.24
CA TRP A 207 -1.51 25.55 -9.14
C TRP A 207 -0.12 25.21 -9.68
N ILE A 208 0.65 26.23 -10.04
CA ILE A 208 2.02 26.09 -10.51
C ILE A 208 2.85 27.33 -10.17
N TYR A 209 4.14 27.13 -9.91
CA TYR A 209 5.12 28.21 -9.75
C TYR A 209 5.97 28.35 -11.01
N GLU A 210 5.96 29.54 -11.61
CA GLU A 210 6.74 29.88 -12.80
C GLU A 210 6.99 31.39 -12.84
N ASP A 211 8.16 31.82 -13.31
CA ASP A 211 8.51 33.23 -13.52
C ASP A 211 8.24 34.14 -12.31
N ALA A 212 8.66 33.67 -11.12
CA ALA A 212 8.44 34.36 -9.83
C ALA A 212 6.95 34.60 -9.48
N SER A 213 6.04 33.84 -10.10
CA SER A 213 4.59 33.93 -9.91
C SER A 213 4.00 32.57 -9.53
N ILE A 214 3.05 32.58 -8.61
CA ILE A 214 2.21 31.43 -8.27
C ILE A 214 0.90 31.60 -9.00
N ARG A 215 0.63 30.73 -9.97
CA ARG A 215 -0.61 30.70 -10.74
C ARG A 215 -1.53 29.62 -10.19
N TYR A 216 -2.82 29.91 -10.08
CA TYR A 216 -3.83 28.97 -9.58
C TYR A 216 -5.08 29.00 -10.45
N MET A 217 -5.54 27.85 -10.92
CA MET A 217 -6.82 27.70 -11.59
C MET A 217 -7.91 27.52 -10.54
N ARG A 218 -8.89 28.43 -10.51
CA ARG A 218 -9.99 28.32 -9.54
C ARG A 218 -10.76 27.02 -9.69
N ARG A 219 -11.30 26.53 -8.57
CA ARG A 219 -12.30 25.45 -8.59
C ARG A 219 -13.65 25.98 -9.10
N SER A 220 -14.52 25.07 -9.50
CA SER A 220 -15.86 25.41 -9.98
C SER A 220 -16.71 26.07 -8.90
N ASP A 221 -16.62 25.59 -7.66
CA ASP A 221 -17.34 26.08 -6.47
C ASP A 221 -16.79 27.40 -5.90
N GLU A 222 -15.70 27.94 -6.48
CA GLU A 222 -15.09 29.21 -6.08
C GLU A 222 -15.52 30.40 -6.96
N ALA A 223 -16.42 30.18 -7.92
CA ALA A 223 -16.90 31.23 -8.84
C ALA A 223 -17.48 32.44 -8.09
N GLY A 224 -16.95 33.64 -8.36
CA GLY A 224 -17.43 34.88 -7.72
C GLY A 224 -17.08 35.02 -6.24
N THR A 225 -16.27 34.10 -5.68
CA THR A 225 -15.78 34.18 -4.30
C THR A 225 -14.40 34.84 -4.25
N GLN A 226 -13.98 35.35 -3.10
CA GLN A 226 -12.62 35.86 -2.91
C GLN A 226 -11.64 34.68 -2.78
N ILE A 227 -10.52 34.72 -3.49
CA ILE A 227 -9.44 33.72 -3.43
C ILE A 227 -8.38 34.20 -2.45
N ASN A 228 -8.28 33.57 -1.29
CA ASN A 228 -7.25 33.85 -0.28
C ASN A 228 -6.16 32.79 -0.35
N ALA A 229 -4.91 33.21 -0.53
CA ALA A 229 -3.78 32.32 -0.80
C ALA A 229 -2.83 32.19 0.40
N THR A 230 -2.51 30.96 0.77
CA THR A 230 -1.58 30.64 1.86
C THR A 230 -0.48 29.72 1.37
N LEU A 231 0.77 30.09 1.66
CA LEU A 231 1.98 29.38 1.22
C LEU A 231 2.82 28.93 2.43
N PRO A 232 2.88 27.63 2.75
CA PRO A 232 3.79 27.10 3.76
C PRO A 232 5.26 27.36 3.40
N VAL A 233 6.04 27.83 4.37
CA VAL A 233 7.48 28.10 4.20
C VAL A 233 8.35 27.44 5.26
N LEU A 234 7.77 26.97 6.37
CA LEU A 234 8.49 26.23 7.41
C LEU A 234 8.23 24.73 7.35
N ASP A 235 9.27 23.92 7.45
CA ASP A 235 9.14 22.46 7.49
C ASP A 235 8.74 21.97 8.89
N LYS A 236 9.09 22.73 9.94
CA LYS A 236 8.79 22.47 11.36
C LYS A 236 8.27 23.73 12.02
N LEU A 237 7.22 23.57 12.83
CA LEU A 237 6.74 24.61 13.73
C LEU A 237 7.51 24.54 15.04
N PHE A 238 7.47 23.40 15.72
CA PHE A 238 8.03 23.22 17.07
C PHE A 238 9.08 22.12 17.09
N VAL A 239 10.18 22.37 17.80
CA VAL A 239 11.17 21.38 18.20
C VAL A 239 11.31 21.44 19.72
N ILE A 240 11.00 20.33 20.39
CA ILE A 240 11.16 20.18 21.84
C ILE A 240 12.30 19.18 22.04
N ALA A 241 13.46 19.65 22.46
CA ALA A 241 14.66 18.82 22.45
C ALA A 241 15.46 18.98 23.73
N GLY A 242 15.63 17.86 24.45
CA GLY A 242 16.68 17.73 25.45
C GLY A 242 18.06 17.54 24.82
N ASP A 243 19.09 17.58 25.64
CA ASP A 243 20.46 17.22 25.26
C ASP A 243 20.86 15.86 25.89
N ASN A 244 22.10 15.42 25.68
CA ASN A 244 22.60 14.13 26.20
C ASN A 244 22.67 14.07 27.73
N THR A 245 22.57 15.20 28.42
CA THR A 245 22.68 15.33 29.88
C THR A 245 21.36 15.73 30.54
N LYS A 246 20.47 16.41 29.82
CA LYS A 246 19.22 16.97 30.35
C LYS A 246 18.06 16.74 29.41
N THR A 247 17.02 16.09 29.91
CA THR A 247 15.74 15.96 29.21
C THR A 247 14.87 17.20 29.38
N VAL A 248 14.08 17.55 28.38
CA VAL A 248 12.97 18.51 28.56
C VAL A 248 11.81 17.81 29.27
N GLN A 249 11.21 18.43 30.28
CA GLN A 249 10.13 17.80 31.04
C GLN A 249 8.95 18.73 31.30
N SER A 250 7.76 18.13 31.46
CA SER A 250 6.55 18.78 31.97
C SER A 250 6.15 20.06 31.20
N LEU A 251 6.12 19.95 29.87
CA LEU A 251 5.60 20.98 28.95
C LEU A 251 4.25 20.56 28.40
N TYR A 252 3.22 21.37 28.65
CA TYR A 252 1.85 21.06 28.25
C TYR A 252 1.35 22.09 27.23
N PHE A 253 0.76 21.61 26.13
CA PHE A 253 0.16 22.39 25.06
C PHE A 253 -1.33 22.07 25.01
N ARG A 254 -2.19 23.09 25.16
CA ARG A 254 -3.64 22.92 25.31
C ARG A 254 -4.45 23.77 24.35
N GLY A 255 -5.35 23.15 23.60
CA GLY A 255 -6.32 23.87 22.75
C GLY A 255 -5.70 24.66 21.57
N LEU A 256 -4.40 24.49 21.32
CA LEU A 256 -3.66 25.17 20.25
C LEU A 256 -3.85 24.47 18.91
N THR A 257 -3.93 25.25 17.84
CA THR A 257 -3.92 24.77 16.46
C THR A 257 -2.56 25.03 15.83
N PHE A 258 -2.02 24.04 15.13
CA PHE A 258 -0.73 24.05 14.44
C PHE A 258 -0.95 23.71 12.98
N GLY A 259 -0.45 24.51 12.04
CA GLY A 259 -0.61 24.13 10.65
C GLY A 259 0.25 24.86 9.65
N TYR A 260 0.07 24.44 8.40
CA TYR A 260 0.79 24.95 7.24
C TYR A 260 2.31 24.76 7.36
N THR A 261 2.74 23.51 7.41
CA THR A 261 4.15 23.18 7.19
C THR A 261 4.41 22.73 5.77
N ARG A 262 5.64 22.93 5.33
CA ARG A 262 6.09 22.60 3.98
C ARG A 262 6.78 21.24 3.93
N TYR A 263 6.67 20.59 2.79
CA TYR A 263 7.56 19.55 2.30
C TYR A 263 7.98 19.94 0.89
N LEU A 264 9.26 19.76 0.57
CA LEU A 264 9.78 19.92 -0.78
C LEU A 264 10.30 18.57 -1.24
N THR A 265 9.88 18.13 -2.42
CA THR A 265 10.55 17.05 -3.13
C THR A 265 12.00 17.47 -3.35
N PRO A 266 12.99 16.73 -2.78
CA PRO A 266 14.40 17.09 -2.90
C PRO A 266 14.84 17.20 -4.36
N ASP A 267 15.87 17.99 -4.66
CA ASP A 267 16.38 18.16 -6.03
C ASP A 267 16.76 16.81 -6.65
N GLY A 268 17.40 15.94 -5.87
CA GLY A 268 17.75 14.58 -6.25
C GLY A 268 16.60 13.56 -6.13
N GLY A 269 15.36 14.02 -5.98
CA GLY A 269 14.16 13.21 -5.71
C GLY A 269 14.13 12.54 -4.34
N PHE A 270 13.11 11.72 -4.11
CA PHE A 270 12.89 11.00 -2.86
C PHE A 270 12.44 9.57 -3.16
N THR A 271 13.04 8.59 -2.48
CA THR A 271 12.58 7.20 -2.51
C THR A 271 12.41 6.69 -1.10
N ASP A 272 11.33 5.93 -0.92
CA ASP A 272 10.91 5.35 0.34
C ASP A 272 11.00 3.81 0.24
N GLY A 273 11.40 3.19 1.36
CA GLY A 273 11.43 1.73 1.47
C GLY A 273 10.14 1.15 2.05
N GLN A 274 9.55 1.87 3.02
CA GLN A 274 8.28 1.59 3.68
C GLN A 274 7.98 2.71 4.69
N GLY A 275 6.75 3.22 4.69
CA GLY A 275 6.24 4.07 5.77
C GLY A 275 6.73 5.52 5.77
N VAL A 276 7.56 5.97 4.82
CA VAL A 276 7.98 7.40 4.70
C VAL A 276 8.60 7.93 6.00
N LEU A 277 9.43 7.11 6.66
CA LEU A 277 9.90 7.38 8.01
C LEU A 277 10.95 8.48 8.12
N THR A 278 11.70 8.73 7.05
CA THR A 278 12.78 9.73 7.01
C THR A 278 12.28 11.17 6.93
N VAL A 279 11.01 11.37 6.55
CA VAL A 279 10.40 12.71 6.48
C VAL A 279 10.08 13.23 7.87
N THR A 280 10.35 14.51 8.09
CA THR A 280 10.13 15.18 9.37
C THR A 280 8.65 15.38 9.71
N ALA A 281 8.37 15.79 10.94
CA ALA A 281 7.06 16.21 11.42
C ALA A 281 6.99 17.72 11.70
N ALA A 282 5.79 18.29 11.67
CA ALA A 282 5.53 19.69 12.04
C ALA A 282 5.93 19.99 13.50
N ILE A 283 5.80 18.99 14.37
CA ILE A 283 6.26 19.02 15.77
C ILE A 283 7.19 17.83 15.99
N THR A 284 8.43 18.08 16.40
CA THR A 284 9.39 17.02 16.74
C THR A 284 9.77 17.12 18.21
N VAL A 285 9.75 15.98 18.91
CA VAL A 285 10.10 15.86 20.33
C VAL A 285 11.24 14.87 20.47
N ASP A 286 12.31 15.28 21.14
CA ASP A 286 13.51 14.48 21.41
C ASP A 286 13.94 14.64 22.88
N LYS A 287 14.36 13.54 23.49
CA LYS A 287 14.92 13.45 24.84
C LYS A 287 14.06 14.20 25.85
N ALA A 288 12.80 13.80 25.94
CA ALA A 288 11.80 14.50 26.72
C ALA A 288 10.90 13.56 27.51
N ARG A 289 10.35 14.05 28.63
CA ARG A 289 9.39 13.30 29.45
C ARG A 289 8.18 14.15 29.80
N ASP A 290 7.01 13.53 29.95
CA ASP A 290 5.81 14.24 30.37
C ASP A 290 5.50 15.46 29.47
N ILE A 291 5.58 15.26 28.15
CA ILE A 291 5.15 16.26 27.16
C ILE A 291 3.69 15.96 26.79
N ILE A 292 2.80 16.93 26.96
CA ILE A 292 1.36 16.72 26.78
C ILE A 292 0.82 17.65 25.70
N PHE A 293 0.21 17.07 24.66
CA PHE A 293 -0.65 17.77 23.71
C PHE A 293 -2.09 17.36 24.00
N ASP A 294 -2.93 18.31 24.43
CA ASP A 294 -4.31 18.04 24.85
C ASP A 294 -5.29 19.01 24.17
N GLY A 295 -6.27 18.48 23.45
CA GLY A 295 -7.22 19.32 22.71
C GLY A 295 -6.57 20.08 21.55
N CYS A 296 -5.40 19.64 21.07
CA CYS A 296 -4.67 20.32 20.01
C CYS A 296 -5.17 19.91 18.62
N THR A 297 -5.02 20.81 17.64
CA THR A 297 -5.24 20.50 16.23
C THR A 297 -3.92 20.62 15.46
N VAL A 298 -3.55 19.61 14.67
CA VAL A 298 -2.44 19.69 13.70
C VAL A 298 -3.00 19.47 12.30
N TYR A 299 -2.80 20.40 11.37
CA TYR A 299 -3.45 20.28 10.07
C TYR A 299 -2.67 20.96 8.95
N ARG A 300 -2.94 20.54 7.71
CA ARG A 300 -2.35 21.14 6.49
C ARG A 300 -0.81 21.06 6.53
N THR A 301 -0.28 19.90 6.85
CA THR A 301 1.18 19.67 6.87
C THR A 301 1.67 19.19 5.52
N GLY A 302 2.94 19.47 5.21
CA GLY A 302 3.66 18.86 4.08
C GLY A 302 4.25 17.49 4.45
N GLY A 303 4.76 17.36 5.67
CA GLY A 303 5.28 16.11 6.22
C GLY A 303 4.33 15.49 7.25
N TRP A 304 4.92 14.86 8.27
CA TRP A 304 4.20 14.28 9.40
C TRP A 304 3.61 15.34 10.34
N GLY A 305 2.63 14.97 11.16
CA GLY A 305 2.08 15.86 12.20
C GLY A 305 3.00 16.00 13.42
N ILE A 306 3.11 14.95 14.23
CA ILE A 306 3.89 14.92 15.48
C ILE A 306 4.87 13.74 15.45
N TRP A 307 6.10 13.93 15.90
CA TRP A 307 7.07 12.86 16.11
C TRP A 307 7.61 12.88 17.54
N LEU A 308 7.20 11.88 18.33
CA LEU A 308 7.81 11.55 19.63
C LEU A 308 9.03 10.66 19.34
N ARG A 309 10.16 11.27 19.00
CA ARG A 309 11.22 10.62 18.23
C ARG A 309 12.17 9.80 19.09
N ASP A 310 13.18 10.44 19.65
CA ASP A 310 14.28 9.76 20.35
C ASP A 310 14.19 10.06 21.85
N GLY A 311 14.30 9.05 22.71
CA GLY A 311 14.28 9.23 24.16
C GLY A 311 13.02 9.88 24.74
N VAL A 312 11.84 9.71 24.11
CA VAL A 312 10.58 10.32 24.58
C VAL A 312 9.76 9.35 25.41
N ARG A 313 9.47 9.72 26.66
CA ARG A 313 8.73 8.85 27.58
C ARG A 313 7.62 9.56 28.33
N ASP A 314 6.67 8.79 28.84
CA ASP A 314 5.60 9.27 29.73
C ASP A 314 4.79 10.44 29.13
N SER A 315 4.76 10.56 27.79
CA SER A 315 4.20 11.70 27.06
C SER A 315 2.87 11.34 26.41
N LYS A 316 2.06 12.35 26.10
CA LYS A 316 0.66 12.16 25.71
C LYS A 316 0.26 13.04 24.53
N VAL A 317 -0.41 12.43 23.55
CA VAL A 317 -1.20 13.14 22.54
C VAL A 317 -2.65 12.71 22.73
N ILE A 318 -3.46 13.58 23.32
CA ILE A 318 -4.81 13.24 23.75
C ILE A 318 -5.84 14.25 23.28
N ASN A 319 -7.06 13.77 23.07
CA ASN A 319 -8.23 14.60 22.74
C ASN A 319 -8.00 15.54 21.54
N SER A 320 -7.09 15.15 20.65
CA SER A 320 -6.54 16.00 19.60
C SER A 320 -7.08 15.62 18.22
N SER A 321 -6.82 16.46 17.21
CA SER A 321 -7.21 16.19 15.83
C SER A 321 -6.05 16.47 14.89
N LEU A 322 -5.69 15.50 14.05
CA LEU A 322 -4.66 15.62 13.02
C LEU A 322 -5.28 15.33 11.65
N ARG A 323 -5.35 16.33 10.75
CA ARG A 323 -6.06 16.20 9.46
C ARG A 323 -5.39 16.91 8.30
N ASP A 324 -5.63 16.46 7.08
CA ASP A 324 -4.99 17.01 5.86
C ASP A 324 -3.46 17.01 5.96
N LEU A 325 -2.90 15.81 5.93
CA LEU A 325 -1.48 15.56 6.23
C LEU A 325 -0.76 15.08 4.96
N GLY A 326 0.35 15.72 4.63
CA GLY A 326 1.14 15.35 3.46
C GLY A 326 1.78 13.96 3.58
N ALA A 327 2.18 13.58 4.81
CA ALA A 327 2.54 12.22 5.20
C ALA A 327 1.55 11.69 6.26
N GLY A 328 2.05 11.12 7.35
CA GLY A 328 1.24 10.55 8.44
C GLY A 328 0.94 11.50 9.60
N GLY A 329 0.16 11.04 10.57
CA GLY A 329 -0.23 11.80 11.75
C GLY A 329 0.84 11.82 12.83
N ILE A 330 1.10 10.66 13.45
CA ILE A 330 1.98 10.56 14.63
C ILE A 330 3.03 9.46 14.42
N LYS A 331 4.30 9.78 14.68
CA LYS A 331 5.40 8.80 14.82
C LYS A 331 5.84 8.70 16.27
N VAL A 332 6.14 7.48 16.72
CA VAL A 332 6.71 7.20 18.04
C VAL A 332 7.95 6.33 17.86
N GLY A 333 9.10 6.84 18.30
CA GLY A 333 10.38 6.12 18.26
C GLY A 333 11.18 6.29 16.98
N LEU A 334 12.20 5.45 16.89
CA LEU A 334 13.13 5.33 15.77
C LEU A 334 12.98 3.96 15.09
N ALA A 335 13.42 3.89 13.84
CA ALA A 335 13.46 2.63 13.07
C ALA A 335 14.58 1.71 13.57
N SER A 336 15.58 2.28 14.23
CA SER A 336 16.69 1.57 14.85
C SER A 336 16.89 2.13 16.25
N GLN A 337 16.64 1.29 17.25
CA GLN A 337 16.75 1.57 18.67
C GLN A 337 17.46 0.39 19.33
N ALA A 338 18.49 0.65 20.13
CA ALA A 338 19.16 -0.41 20.86
C ALA A 338 18.19 -1.02 21.89
N ALA A 339 18.03 -2.35 21.86
CA ALA A 339 17.12 -3.07 22.76
C ALA A 339 17.46 -2.89 24.26
N SER A 340 18.72 -2.58 24.56
CA SER A 340 19.23 -2.34 25.92
C SER A 340 19.15 -0.88 26.38
N ASP A 341 18.69 0.05 25.55
CA ASP A 341 18.68 1.47 25.91
C ASP A 341 17.62 1.75 26.99
N PRO A 342 18.02 2.10 28.23
CA PRO A 342 17.08 2.38 29.31
C PRO A 342 16.26 3.65 29.07
N ASN A 343 16.71 4.51 28.14
CA ASN A 343 16.02 5.72 27.75
C ASN A 343 15.22 5.57 26.46
N ALA A 344 15.13 4.37 25.87
CA ALA A 344 14.37 4.14 24.65
C ALA A 344 12.96 4.75 24.71
N THR A 345 12.51 5.30 23.60
CA THR A 345 11.16 5.86 23.47
C THR A 345 10.10 4.82 23.83
N GLY A 346 9.18 5.17 24.71
CA GLY A 346 8.16 4.23 25.20
C GLY A 346 7.32 4.78 26.34
N ASN A 347 6.33 4.03 26.78
CA ASN A 347 5.33 4.46 27.77
C ASN A 347 4.59 5.77 27.38
N ASN A 348 4.31 5.95 26.09
CA ASN A 348 3.56 7.10 25.59
C ASN A 348 2.10 6.73 25.34
N VAL A 349 1.20 7.70 25.46
CA VAL A 349 -0.24 7.51 25.26
C VAL A 349 -0.74 8.37 24.11
N ILE A 350 -1.35 7.73 23.11
CA ILE A 350 -2.09 8.38 22.04
C ILE A 350 -3.54 7.98 22.21
N ALA A 351 -4.38 8.89 22.68
CA ALA A 351 -5.76 8.54 23.01
C ALA A 351 -6.81 9.57 22.61
N ASN A 352 -8.03 9.12 22.34
CA ASN A 352 -9.17 9.97 21.97
C ASN A 352 -8.83 10.96 20.83
N THR A 353 -7.93 10.59 19.93
CA THR A 353 -7.43 11.46 18.87
C THR A 353 -8.06 11.08 17.53
N VAL A 354 -8.39 12.08 16.71
CA VAL A 354 -8.79 11.86 15.31
C VAL A 354 -7.56 12.02 14.42
N ILE A 355 -7.26 11.04 13.56
CA ILE A 355 -6.22 11.15 12.53
C ILE A 355 -6.87 10.88 11.17
N ALA A 356 -6.83 11.84 10.25
CA ALA A 356 -7.51 11.68 8.97
C ALA A 356 -6.79 12.32 7.78
N ASP A 357 -7.15 11.87 6.58
CA ASP A 357 -6.72 12.45 5.31
C ASP A 357 -5.18 12.47 5.21
N THR A 358 -4.57 11.28 5.28
CA THR A 358 -3.10 11.09 5.34
C THR A 358 -2.49 10.66 4.02
N GLY A 359 -1.22 11.04 3.81
CA GLY A 359 -0.46 10.75 2.60
C GLY A 359 -1.01 11.49 1.38
N ASN A 360 -1.43 12.74 1.57
CA ASN A 360 -1.87 13.62 0.49
C ASN A 360 -0.74 14.02 -0.47
N ILE A 361 0.52 13.82 -0.06
CA ILE A 361 1.72 14.06 -0.86
C ILE A 361 2.55 12.79 -0.97
N LEU A 362 2.70 12.08 0.14
CA LEU A 362 3.54 10.89 0.28
C LEU A 362 2.67 9.69 0.67
N PRO A 363 2.07 8.98 -0.31
CA PRO A 363 1.02 7.99 -0.05
C PRO A 363 1.52 6.75 0.69
N GLY A 364 2.83 6.47 0.71
CA GLY A 364 3.42 5.38 1.51
C GLY A 364 3.39 5.59 3.03
N ALA A 365 2.98 6.78 3.50
CA ALA A 365 2.96 7.10 4.92
C ALA A 365 1.79 6.43 5.64
N VAL A 366 2.04 5.92 6.84
CA VAL A 366 0.99 5.40 7.73
C VAL A 366 0.42 6.50 8.63
N ALA A 367 -0.81 6.35 9.12
CA ALA A 367 -1.40 7.40 9.96
C ALA A 367 -0.76 7.50 11.36
N LEU A 368 -0.45 6.35 11.96
CA LEU A 368 0.23 6.24 13.25
C LEU A 368 1.29 5.14 13.17
N TRP A 369 2.55 5.51 13.42
CA TRP A 369 3.68 4.59 13.39
C TRP A 369 4.35 4.46 14.76
N LEU A 370 4.51 3.24 15.24
CA LEU A 370 5.32 2.88 16.39
C LEU A 370 6.54 2.12 15.89
N GLY A 371 7.72 2.73 16.00
CA GLY A 371 8.98 2.09 15.66
C GLY A 371 9.40 1.04 16.69
N GLN A 372 10.70 0.91 16.88
CA GLN A 372 11.28 0.02 17.89
C GLN A 372 11.06 0.61 19.30
N THR A 373 9.86 0.37 19.85
CA THR A 373 9.36 1.02 21.08
C THR A 373 8.51 0.09 21.93
N TRP A 374 8.42 0.41 23.23
CA TRP A 374 7.77 -0.42 24.25
C TRP A 374 6.72 0.33 25.05
N ASP A 375 5.77 -0.42 25.62
CA ASP A 375 4.83 0.06 26.65
C ASP A 375 3.89 1.19 26.20
N ASN A 376 3.72 1.41 24.90
CA ASN A 376 2.86 2.48 24.40
C ASN A 376 1.38 2.07 24.39
N GLN A 377 0.50 3.06 24.51
CA GLN A 377 -0.95 2.86 24.51
C GLN A 377 -1.59 3.69 23.39
N VAL A 378 -2.28 3.03 22.46
CA VAL A 378 -3.04 3.62 21.36
C VAL A 378 -4.53 3.32 21.59
N LEU A 379 -5.23 4.28 22.19
CA LEU A 379 -6.53 4.04 22.81
C LEU A 379 -7.64 4.92 22.23
N ARG A 380 -8.75 4.32 21.78
CA ARG A 380 -9.98 5.08 21.47
C ARG A 380 -9.82 6.17 20.40
N ASN A 381 -8.88 5.97 19.48
CA ASN A 381 -8.65 6.87 18.38
C ASN A 381 -9.63 6.59 17.23
N THR A 382 -9.94 7.61 16.45
CA THR A 382 -10.67 7.47 15.18
C THR A 382 -9.70 7.77 14.05
N ILE A 383 -9.37 6.78 13.23
CA ILE A 383 -8.45 6.95 12.09
C ILE A 383 -9.17 6.61 10.79
N TYR A 384 -9.16 7.53 9.83
CA TYR A 384 -9.86 7.31 8.57
C TYR A 384 -9.27 8.07 7.38
N ASN A 385 -9.68 7.71 6.17
CA ASN A 385 -9.20 8.33 4.93
C ASN A 385 -7.68 8.32 4.82
N THR A 386 -7.08 7.15 4.99
CA THR A 386 -5.63 6.99 4.87
C THR A 386 -5.28 6.44 3.49
N SER A 387 -4.20 6.92 2.89
CA SER A 387 -3.67 6.38 1.62
C SER A 387 -3.03 4.99 1.74
N TYR A 388 -2.61 4.61 2.95
CA TYR A 388 -2.00 3.33 3.26
C TYR A 388 -2.47 2.85 4.64
N THR A 389 -1.63 2.13 5.39
CA THR A 389 -1.93 1.54 6.70
C THR A 389 -2.29 2.58 7.76
N ALA A 390 -3.27 2.28 8.63
CA ALA A 390 -3.67 3.19 9.70
C ALA A 390 -2.69 3.15 10.88
N ILE A 391 -2.44 1.96 11.45
CA ILE A 391 -1.52 1.76 12.56
C ILE A 391 -0.45 0.75 12.14
N SER A 392 0.82 1.12 12.23
CA SER A 392 1.96 0.22 12.00
C SER A 392 2.84 0.18 13.25
N MET A 393 3.25 -1.02 13.67
CA MET A 393 3.97 -1.23 14.92
C MET A 393 5.09 -2.25 14.80
N GLY A 394 6.23 -1.92 15.39
CA GLY A 394 7.44 -2.74 15.31
C GLY A 394 8.21 -2.45 14.03
N TRP A 395 9.51 -2.72 14.03
CA TRP A 395 10.39 -2.40 12.90
C TRP A 395 11.60 -3.33 12.84
N SER A 396 11.34 -4.63 12.72
CA SER A 396 12.38 -5.66 12.64
C SER A 396 11.91 -6.82 11.75
N TRP A 397 12.61 -7.06 10.65
CA TRP A 397 12.30 -8.15 9.74
C TRP A 397 12.88 -9.47 10.24
N GLY A 398 12.01 -10.47 10.35
CA GLY A 398 12.32 -11.81 10.82
C GLY A 398 12.35 -11.96 12.35
N TYR A 399 12.86 -13.10 12.81
CA TYR A 399 12.91 -13.46 14.24
C TYR A 399 14.10 -12.84 14.99
N GLN A 400 14.42 -11.58 14.73
CA GLN A 400 15.47 -10.90 15.49
C GLN A 400 15.02 -10.70 16.95
N THR A 401 15.97 -10.29 17.80
CA THR A 401 15.68 -9.90 19.19
C THR A 401 14.54 -8.88 19.22
N ALA A 402 13.60 -9.08 20.15
CA ALA A 402 12.47 -8.18 20.34
C ALA A 402 12.94 -6.72 20.48
N SER A 403 12.48 -5.87 19.57
CA SER A 403 12.77 -4.43 19.55
C SER A 403 11.51 -3.61 19.83
N SER A 404 10.38 -4.27 20.04
CA SER A 404 9.10 -3.71 20.45
C SER A 404 8.40 -4.67 21.40
N GLY A 405 7.43 -4.21 22.20
CA GLY A 405 6.64 -5.10 23.05
C GLY A 405 5.80 -4.36 24.07
N ARG A 406 4.85 -5.10 24.68
CA ARG A 406 3.89 -4.59 25.67
C ARG A 406 3.11 -3.34 25.21
N ASN A 407 2.93 -3.19 23.90
CA ASN A 407 2.09 -2.12 23.37
C ASN A 407 0.61 -2.53 23.43
N LEU A 408 -0.27 -1.58 23.72
CA LEU A 408 -1.71 -1.79 23.77
C LEU A 408 -2.41 -0.96 22.69
N VAL A 409 -3.01 -1.64 21.70
CA VAL A 409 -3.83 -1.01 20.65
C VAL A 409 -5.28 -1.39 20.90
N GLN A 410 -6.03 -0.51 21.57
CA GLN A 410 -7.35 -0.86 22.09
C GLN A 410 -8.46 0.15 21.78
N GLY A 411 -9.63 -0.35 21.38
CA GLY A 411 -10.83 0.48 21.26
C GLY A 411 -10.79 1.48 20.12
N ASN A 412 -9.94 1.30 19.11
CA ASN A 412 -9.82 2.26 18.01
C ASN A 412 -10.89 1.98 16.93
N LEU A 413 -11.36 3.03 16.28
CA LEU A 413 -12.22 2.97 15.10
C LEU A 413 -11.40 3.32 13.86
N LEU A 414 -11.19 2.35 12.97
CA LEU A 414 -10.36 2.47 11.77
C LEU A 414 -11.22 2.22 10.52
N TYR A 415 -11.39 3.21 9.64
CA TYR A 415 -12.22 3.01 8.44
C TYR A 415 -11.81 3.80 7.20
N ASN A 416 -12.16 3.27 6.02
CA ASN A 416 -11.72 3.81 4.73
C ASN A 416 -10.20 3.94 4.66
N ILE A 417 -9.54 2.78 4.82
CA ILE A 417 -8.08 2.67 4.91
C ILE A 417 -7.54 2.19 3.57
N GLY A 418 -6.50 2.84 3.07
CA GLY A 418 -5.79 2.50 1.82
C GLY A 418 -6.31 3.22 0.57
N GLN A 419 -7.62 3.50 0.49
CA GLN A 419 -8.25 4.24 -0.62
C GLN A 419 -7.85 3.71 -2.02
N ARG A 420 -7.46 2.42 -2.13
CA ARG A 420 -6.88 1.83 -3.34
C ARG A 420 -5.72 2.63 -3.95
N LYS A 421 -4.96 3.35 -3.12
CA LYS A 421 -3.73 4.06 -3.54
C LYS A 421 -2.52 3.15 -3.52
N LEU A 422 -2.40 2.29 -2.51
CA LEU A 422 -1.30 1.33 -2.35
C LEU A 422 -1.85 -0.06 -1.98
N SER A 423 -0.96 -1.03 -1.79
CA SER A 423 -1.26 -2.43 -1.42
C SER A 423 -0.22 -2.97 -0.46
N ASP A 424 -0.35 -4.24 -0.07
CA ASP A 424 0.50 -4.88 0.94
C ASP A 424 0.37 -4.16 2.28
N MET A 425 -0.86 -4.15 2.79
CA MET A 425 -1.28 -3.20 3.81
C MET A 425 -2.34 -3.76 4.73
N ALA A 426 -2.56 -3.08 5.85
CA ALA A 426 -3.70 -3.37 6.72
C ALA A 426 -4.20 -2.13 7.46
N ALA A 427 -5.35 -2.25 8.14
CA ALA A 427 -5.68 -1.22 9.13
C ALA A 427 -4.71 -1.26 10.32
N ILE A 428 -4.37 -2.45 10.81
CA ILE A 428 -3.32 -2.63 11.82
C ILE A 428 -2.25 -3.58 11.29
N TYR A 429 -1.02 -3.10 11.18
CA TYR A 429 0.14 -3.82 10.70
C TYR A 429 1.16 -4.00 11.82
N THR A 430 1.78 -5.18 11.92
CA THR A 430 2.86 -5.44 12.86
C THR A 430 4.06 -6.09 12.19
N LEU A 431 5.25 -5.86 12.73
CA LEU A 431 6.50 -6.40 12.20
C LEU A 431 7.48 -6.77 13.32
N GLY A 432 8.00 -8.00 13.28
CA GLY A 432 8.98 -8.52 14.23
C GLY A 432 8.43 -8.95 15.60
N VAL A 433 9.31 -9.53 16.42
CA VAL A 433 8.95 -10.07 17.75
C VAL A 433 8.49 -8.95 18.69
N SER A 434 7.28 -9.08 19.26
CA SER A 434 6.62 -8.04 20.07
C SER A 434 5.88 -8.62 21.28
N PRO A 435 6.59 -9.17 22.28
CA PRO A 435 5.99 -9.92 23.37
C PRO A 435 5.09 -9.05 24.26
N GLY A 436 3.95 -9.59 24.66
CA GLY A 436 2.99 -8.93 25.54
C GLY A 436 2.20 -7.81 24.86
N THR A 437 2.35 -7.62 23.56
CA THR A 437 1.56 -6.68 22.78
C THR A 437 0.15 -7.21 22.58
N VAL A 438 -0.85 -6.34 22.74
CA VAL A 438 -2.28 -6.67 22.65
C VAL A 438 -2.99 -5.73 21.68
N ILE A 439 -3.73 -6.29 20.73
CA ILE A 439 -4.59 -5.59 19.78
C ILE A 439 -6.03 -6.00 20.09
N SER A 440 -6.80 -5.15 20.76
CA SER A 440 -8.10 -5.55 21.31
C SER A 440 -9.25 -4.56 21.10
N ASN A 441 -10.48 -5.07 20.97
CA ASN A 441 -11.69 -4.25 20.95
C ASN A 441 -11.70 -3.14 19.87
N ASN A 442 -10.95 -3.30 18.78
CA ASN A 442 -10.95 -2.33 17.68
C ASN A 442 -12.10 -2.62 16.71
N ILE A 443 -12.63 -1.58 16.08
CA ILE A 443 -13.58 -1.68 14.97
C ILE A 443 -12.83 -1.26 13.69
N ILE A 444 -12.72 -2.19 12.75
CA ILE A 444 -12.00 -2.03 11.49
C ILE A 444 -12.99 -2.22 10.34
N ARG A 445 -13.06 -1.26 9.41
CA ARG A 445 -14.01 -1.34 8.30
C ARG A 445 -13.49 -0.74 7.00
N SER A 446 -13.73 -1.40 5.87
CA SER A 446 -13.39 -0.85 4.55
C SER A 446 -11.88 -0.62 4.38
N VAL A 447 -11.11 -1.70 4.39
CA VAL A 447 -9.68 -1.68 4.03
C VAL A 447 -9.53 -2.03 2.55
N ARG A 448 -9.01 -1.10 1.77
CA ARG A 448 -9.03 -1.08 0.31
C ARG A 448 -7.63 -0.93 -0.28
N GLY A 449 -7.16 -1.97 -0.96
CA GLY A 449 -5.85 -2.01 -1.60
C GLY A 449 -5.94 -1.88 -3.12
N TYR A 450 -4.85 -1.48 -3.77
CA TYR A 450 -4.73 -1.52 -5.23
C TYR A 450 -4.29 -2.91 -5.73
N ILE A 451 -5.25 -3.78 -6.03
CA ILE A 451 -5.00 -5.18 -6.40
C ILE A 451 -4.03 -5.38 -7.58
N GLY A 452 -3.81 -4.37 -8.44
CA GLY A 452 -2.86 -4.40 -9.55
C GLY A 452 -1.38 -4.49 -9.14
N TYR A 453 -1.06 -4.34 -7.85
CA TYR A 453 0.29 -4.53 -7.28
C TYR A 453 0.50 -5.91 -6.63
N GLY A 454 -0.29 -6.93 -7.00
CA GLY A 454 -0.01 -8.32 -6.63
C GLY A 454 -0.12 -8.65 -5.13
N ALA A 455 -0.42 -7.66 -4.30
CA ALA A 455 -0.57 -7.76 -2.86
C ALA A 455 -1.97 -7.33 -2.39
N GLY A 456 -2.33 -7.73 -1.17
CA GLY A 456 -3.67 -7.56 -0.62
C GLY A 456 -3.81 -6.38 0.34
N ALA A 457 -4.97 -6.31 0.97
CA ALA A 457 -5.30 -5.35 2.02
C ALA A 457 -6.18 -6.02 3.09
N TRP A 458 -5.66 -6.09 4.33
CA TRP A 458 -6.26 -6.87 5.42
C TRP A 458 -6.73 -6.00 6.59
N GLY A 459 -7.57 -6.57 7.47
CA GLY A 459 -7.92 -5.88 8.71
C GLY A 459 -6.71 -5.74 9.63
N ILE A 460 -6.13 -6.89 9.99
CA ILE A 460 -4.90 -7.02 10.77
C ILE A 460 -3.90 -7.83 9.96
N TYR A 461 -2.68 -7.31 9.80
CA TYR A 461 -1.59 -7.98 9.12
C TYR A 461 -0.37 -8.09 10.02
N ASN A 462 -0.07 -9.32 10.43
CA ASN A 462 1.16 -9.70 11.11
C ASN A 462 2.19 -10.08 10.05
N ASP A 463 3.06 -9.13 9.71
CA ASP A 463 4.11 -9.32 8.72
C ASP A 463 5.37 -9.94 9.36
N GLU A 464 6.44 -10.03 8.57
CA GLU A 464 7.66 -10.76 8.79
C GLU A 464 8.10 -10.88 10.27
N GLY A 465 8.04 -12.09 10.81
CA GLY A 465 8.56 -12.42 12.14
C GLY A 465 7.69 -11.97 13.32
N THR A 466 6.50 -11.40 13.07
CA THR A 466 5.58 -11.00 14.15
C THR A 466 5.38 -12.15 15.12
N SER A 467 5.68 -11.94 16.41
CA SER A 467 5.58 -13.01 17.41
C SER A 467 5.15 -12.50 18.78
N GLY A 468 4.40 -13.33 19.51
CA GLY A 468 3.94 -13.05 20.88
C GLY A 468 2.85 -11.99 20.99
N VAL A 469 2.07 -11.81 19.92
CA VAL A 469 0.98 -10.81 19.85
C VAL A 469 -0.38 -11.48 20.07
N VAL A 470 -1.22 -10.86 20.90
CA VAL A 470 -2.63 -11.27 21.11
C VAL A 470 -3.56 -10.31 20.37
N MET A 471 -4.42 -10.85 19.51
CA MET A 471 -5.46 -10.10 18.80
C MET A 471 -6.83 -10.62 19.20
N GLU A 472 -7.57 -9.82 19.96
CA GLU A 472 -8.81 -10.28 20.56
C GLU A 472 -9.98 -9.30 20.54
N GLN A 473 -11.20 -9.83 20.42
CA GLN A 473 -12.42 -9.01 20.52
C GLN A 473 -12.50 -7.87 19.50
N ASN A 474 -11.80 -7.98 18.36
CA ASN A 474 -11.87 -7.01 17.28
C ASN A 474 -13.07 -7.32 16.38
N VAL A 475 -13.66 -6.27 15.80
CA VAL A 475 -14.71 -6.34 14.79
C VAL A 475 -14.12 -5.87 13.47
N ILE A 476 -14.01 -6.76 12.48
CA ILE A 476 -13.30 -6.52 11.23
C ILE A 476 -14.24 -6.81 10.07
N LEU A 477 -14.55 -5.76 9.30
CA LEU A 477 -15.58 -5.81 8.27
C LEU A 477 -15.10 -5.29 6.91
N SER A 478 -15.53 -5.96 5.85
CA SER A 478 -15.42 -5.47 4.47
C SER A 478 -13.98 -5.11 4.07
N THR A 479 -13.12 -6.09 3.84
CA THR A 479 -11.74 -5.92 3.38
C THR A 479 -11.56 -6.46 1.96
N ASP A 480 -10.75 -5.83 1.11
CA ASP A 480 -10.48 -6.34 -0.26
C ASP A 480 -9.73 -7.68 -0.26
N SER A 481 -9.13 -8.06 0.88
CA SER A 481 -8.59 -9.41 1.10
C SER A 481 -9.34 -10.12 2.21
N GLY A 482 -8.85 -10.08 3.45
CA GLY A 482 -9.45 -10.80 4.58
C GLY A 482 -9.24 -10.07 5.90
N ALA A 483 -9.92 -10.51 6.95
CA ALA A 483 -9.77 -9.90 8.26
C ALA A 483 -8.36 -10.02 8.84
N TYR A 484 -7.69 -11.17 8.68
CA TYR A 484 -6.38 -11.44 9.26
C TYR A 484 -5.42 -12.09 8.27
N HIS A 485 -4.18 -11.60 8.27
CA HIS A 485 -3.07 -12.20 7.53
C HIS A 485 -1.83 -12.33 8.42
N LEU A 486 -1.21 -13.50 8.37
CA LEU A 486 0.14 -13.76 8.86
C LEU A 486 1.07 -14.00 7.67
N HIS A 487 2.16 -13.25 7.55
CA HIS A 487 3.23 -13.63 6.62
C HIS A 487 3.93 -14.89 7.16
N TYR A 488 4.66 -14.74 8.27
CA TYR A 488 5.11 -15.81 9.16
C TYR A 488 5.38 -15.25 10.57
N GLY A 489 5.36 -16.08 11.61
CA GLY A 489 5.42 -15.61 12.99
C GLY A 489 5.19 -16.71 14.04
N LYS A 490 5.47 -16.45 15.32
CA LYS A 490 5.33 -17.44 16.42
C LYS A 490 4.44 -16.96 17.55
N ASP A 491 3.78 -17.90 18.22
CA ASP A 491 3.05 -17.65 19.48
C ASP A 491 2.02 -16.50 19.38
N ASN A 492 1.45 -16.31 18.19
CA ASN A 492 0.40 -15.32 17.97
C ASN A 492 -0.97 -15.94 18.27
N VAL A 493 -1.86 -15.17 18.89
CA VAL A 493 -3.18 -15.65 19.30
C VAL A 493 -4.27 -14.75 18.74
N LEU A 494 -5.02 -15.24 17.76
CA LEU A 494 -6.20 -14.60 17.18
C LEU A 494 -7.46 -15.20 17.82
N ARG A 495 -8.09 -14.49 18.77
CA ARG A 495 -9.22 -15.05 19.52
C ARG A 495 -10.44 -14.14 19.68
N THR A 496 -11.64 -14.73 19.62
CA THR A 496 -12.90 -14.03 19.94
C THR A 496 -13.14 -12.78 19.08
N ASN A 497 -12.73 -12.81 17.82
CA ASN A 497 -12.96 -11.71 16.87
C ASN A 497 -14.20 -11.97 16.02
N VAL A 498 -14.81 -10.90 15.52
CA VAL A 498 -15.87 -10.92 14.49
C VAL A 498 -15.26 -10.52 13.16
N MET A 499 -15.19 -11.44 12.20
CA MET A 499 -14.56 -11.25 10.89
C MET A 499 -15.59 -11.50 9.80
N SER A 500 -15.91 -10.49 8.99
CA SER A 500 -16.94 -10.62 7.96
C SER A 500 -16.69 -9.76 6.74
N GLY A 501 -17.07 -10.29 5.58
CA GLY A 501 -17.12 -9.51 4.36
C GLY A 501 -15.77 -9.36 3.66
N GLY A 502 -14.77 -10.19 3.99
CA GLY A 502 -13.56 -10.31 3.18
C GLY A 502 -13.87 -10.82 1.78
N ASP A 503 -13.29 -10.16 0.76
CA ASP A 503 -13.45 -10.56 -0.65
C ASP A 503 -12.61 -11.82 -0.99
N THR A 504 -11.72 -12.24 -0.08
CA THR A 504 -10.97 -13.51 -0.12
C THR A 504 -11.23 -14.34 1.15
N ALA A 505 -10.26 -15.14 1.61
CA ALA A 505 -10.36 -15.85 2.88
C ALA A 505 -10.22 -14.87 4.06
N GLU A 506 -10.97 -15.08 5.15
CA GLU A 506 -10.89 -14.22 6.34
C GLU A 506 -9.56 -14.38 7.07
N VAL A 507 -8.96 -15.57 7.05
CA VAL A 507 -7.69 -15.87 7.71
C VAL A 507 -6.71 -16.46 6.70
N ARG A 508 -5.52 -15.88 6.58
CA ARG A 508 -4.47 -16.35 5.68
C ARG A 508 -3.12 -16.46 6.37
N VAL A 509 -2.36 -17.50 6.03
CA VAL A 509 -0.94 -17.63 6.38
C VAL A 509 -0.14 -17.80 5.08
N THR A 510 0.73 -16.85 4.76
CA THR A 510 1.32 -16.75 3.40
C THR A 510 2.64 -17.50 3.25
N ALA A 511 3.43 -17.64 4.31
CA ALA A 511 4.71 -18.34 4.29
C ALA A 511 4.85 -19.27 5.50
N TYR A 512 5.53 -20.39 5.28
CA TYR A 512 6.01 -21.27 6.35
C TYR A 512 7.52 -21.03 6.55
N GLU A 513 7.87 -20.64 7.76
CA GLU A 513 9.23 -20.65 8.28
C GLU A 513 9.26 -21.61 9.46
N THR A 514 10.44 -22.16 9.77
CA THR A 514 10.53 -23.17 10.83
C THR A 514 10.05 -22.62 12.17
N GLY A 515 8.95 -23.21 12.67
CA GLY A 515 8.31 -22.84 13.92
C GLY A 515 7.20 -21.79 13.80
N THR A 516 6.71 -21.46 12.59
CA THR A 516 5.49 -20.67 12.43
C THR A 516 4.33 -21.31 13.20
N ASN A 517 3.67 -20.54 14.07
CA ASN A 517 2.50 -21.00 14.83
C ASN A 517 1.50 -19.85 15.08
N LEU A 518 0.22 -20.14 14.86
CA LEU A 518 -0.91 -19.28 15.14
C LEU A 518 -2.01 -20.06 15.87
N SER A 519 -2.53 -19.50 16.96
CA SER A 519 -3.76 -20.00 17.60
C SER A 519 -4.97 -19.19 17.12
N VAL A 520 -5.94 -19.85 16.50
CA VAL A 520 -7.20 -19.26 16.02
C VAL A 520 -8.36 -19.81 16.84
N LEU A 521 -8.85 -19.02 17.80
CA LEU A 521 -9.71 -19.51 18.89
C LEU A 521 -11.03 -18.71 19.00
N ASN A 522 -12.17 -19.38 18.97
CA ASN A 522 -13.49 -18.81 19.29
C ASN A 522 -13.89 -17.60 18.43
N ASN A 523 -13.45 -17.54 17.17
CA ASN A 523 -13.78 -16.44 16.27
C ASN A 523 -15.07 -16.71 15.48
N LEU A 524 -15.75 -15.64 15.04
CA LEU A 524 -16.77 -15.70 13.99
C LEU A 524 -16.13 -15.36 12.64
N LEU A 525 -16.32 -16.23 11.65
CA LEU A 525 -15.81 -16.10 10.30
C LEU A 525 -16.98 -16.07 9.31
N ALA A 526 -17.16 -14.97 8.60
CA ALA A 526 -18.23 -14.76 7.64
C ALA A 526 -17.70 -14.23 6.29
N PRO A 527 -16.89 -15.02 5.56
CA PRO A 527 -16.30 -14.62 4.28
C PRO A 527 -17.35 -14.42 3.18
N LYS A 528 -17.01 -13.64 2.14
CA LYS A 528 -17.76 -13.63 0.86
C LYS A 528 -17.30 -14.72 -0.12
N THR A 529 -16.58 -15.72 0.37
CA THR A 529 -16.03 -16.81 -0.43
C THR A 529 -16.32 -18.15 0.23
N LEU A 530 -16.15 -19.23 -0.52
CA LEU A 530 -16.33 -20.59 0.02
C LEU A 530 -15.19 -21.02 0.94
N GLN A 531 -14.05 -20.31 0.95
CA GLN A 531 -12.85 -20.68 1.71
C GLN A 531 -12.59 -19.66 2.81
N PRO A 532 -12.93 -19.94 4.08
CA PRO A 532 -12.63 -19.05 5.20
C PRO A 532 -11.13 -18.94 5.51
N PHE A 533 -10.35 -19.94 5.07
CA PHE A 533 -8.91 -20.07 5.29
C PHE A 533 -8.19 -20.28 3.95
N ASP A 534 -7.02 -19.66 3.78
CA ASP A 534 -6.20 -19.79 2.56
C ASP A 534 -4.73 -20.07 2.89
N ARG A 535 -4.03 -20.72 1.95
CA ARG A 535 -2.62 -21.13 2.04
C ARG A 535 -2.31 -21.99 3.26
N TYR A 536 -1.28 -21.66 4.02
CA TYR A 536 -0.79 -22.42 5.17
C TYR A 536 -1.64 -22.17 6.44
N ALA A 537 -2.85 -21.63 6.30
CA ALA A 537 -3.80 -21.49 7.40
C ALA A 537 -4.44 -22.85 7.72
N GLU A 538 -3.63 -23.84 8.09
CA GLU A 538 -4.02 -25.21 8.41
C GLU A 538 -3.06 -25.82 9.45
N ALA A 539 -3.37 -27.01 9.97
CA ALA A 539 -2.47 -27.71 10.89
C ALA A 539 -1.23 -28.28 10.14
N PRO A 540 -0.04 -28.33 10.79
CA PRO A 540 0.23 -28.00 12.19
C PRO A 540 0.51 -26.52 12.48
N GLU A 541 0.64 -25.66 11.47
CA GLU A 541 1.00 -24.25 11.63
C GLU A 541 -0.08 -23.44 12.36
N VAL A 542 -1.32 -23.89 12.28
CA VAL A 542 -2.46 -23.25 12.94
C VAL A 542 -3.19 -24.22 13.84
N THR A 543 -3.39 -23.82 15.09
CA THR A 543 -4.28 -24.50 16.04
C THR A 543 -5.65 -23.85 16.00
N PHE A 544 -6.68 -24.63 15.69
CA PHE A 544 -8.07 -24.16 15.66
C PHE A 544 -8.87 -24.70 16.83
N GLN A 545 -9.67 -23.83 17.46
CA GLN A 545 -10.60 -24.26 18.50
C GLN A 545 -11.84 -23.34 18.55
N GLY A 546 -13.03 -23.94 18.54
CA GLY A 546 -14.29 -23.25 18.84
C GLY A 546 -14.69 -22.14 17.87
N ASN A 547 -14.13 -22.10 16.66
CA ASN A 547 -14.49 -21.08 15.69
C ASN A 547 -15.84 -21.39 15.03
N GLU A 548 -16.67 -20.37 14.85
CA GLU A 548 -17.90 -20.46 14.08
C GLU A 548 -17.67 -19.89 12.68
N ALA A 549 -17.99 -20.66 11.65
CA ALA A 549 -17.92 -20.20 10.26
C ALA A 549 -19.33 -20.17 9.65
N THR A 550 -19.76 -19.01 9.17
CA THR A 550 -21.12 -18.79 8.64
C THR A 550 -21.08 -18.31 7.19
N PRO A 551 -21.82 -18.95 6.25
CA PRO A 551 -21.83 -18.54 4.86
C PRO A 551 -22.59 -17.22 4.68
N THR A 552 -22.03 -16.28 3.91
CA THR A 552 -22.72 -15.03 3.53
C THR A 552 -23.35 -15.10 2.13
N LEU A 553 -23.00 -16.11 1.34
CA LEU A 553 -23.51 -16.34 -0.02
C LEU A 553 -24.50 -17.51 -0.04
N SER A 554 -25.49 -17.44 -0.93
CA SER A 554 -26.34 -18.59 -1.26
C SER A 554 -25.54 -19.59 -2.11
N GLY A 555 -25.43 -20.85 -1.69
CA GLY A 555 -24.66 -21.85 -2.44
C GLY A 555 -24.13 -23.02 -1.60
N PRO A 556 -23.23 -23.85 -2.16
CA PRO A 556 -22.59 -24.95 -1.43
C PRO A 556 -21.87 -24.37 -0.22
N GLY A 557 -22.00 -25.02 0.95
CA GLY A 557 -21.49 -24.50 2.22
C GLY A 557 -19.98 -24.21 2.24
N LEU A 558 -19.50 -23.66 3.37
CA LEU A 558 -18.09 -23.31 3.55
C LEU A 558 -17.18 -24.56 3.57
N LEU A 559 -15.99 -24.43 2.99
CA LEU A 559 -14.95 -25.46 3.00
C LEU A 559 -14.11 -25.37 4.28
N LEU A 560 -14.46 -26.19 5.28
CA LEU A 560 -13.84 -26.17 6.62
C LEU A 560 -12.75 -27.22 6.83
N SER A 561 -12.30 -27.91 5.78
CA SER A 561 -11.31 -29.01 5.88
C SER A 561 -10.02 -28.58 6.58
N LYS A 562 -9.52 -27.37 6.32
CA LYS A 562 -8.31 -26.81 6.95
C LYS A 562 -8.43 -26.63 8.47
N CYS A 563 -9.65 -26.40 8.97
CA CYS A 563 -9.91 -26.16 10.39
C CYS A 563 -10.36 -27.41 11.15
N GLY A 564 -10.84 -28.44 10.43
CA GLY A 564 -11.28 -29.71 11.00
C GLY A 564 -12.32 -29.51 12.12
N THR A 565 -12.13 -30.22 13.23
CA THR A 565 -13.00 -30.14 14.42
C THR A 565 -12.88 -28.82 15.18
N GLY A 566 -11.90 -27.96 14.84
CA GLY A 566 -11.73 -26.64 15.43
C GLY A 566 -12.73 -25.59 14.90
N CYS A 567 -13.53 -25.94 13.89
CA CYS A 567 -14.58 -25.09 13.35
C CYS A 567 -15.93 -25.80 13.30
N THR A 568 -17.00 -25.06 13.54
CA THR A 568 -18.37 -25.49 13.32
C THR A 568 -19.03 -24.59 12.27
N LEU A 569 -19.82 -25.19 11.37
CA LEU A 569 -20.70 -24.42 10.50
C LEU A 569 -21.79 -23.78 11.36
N GLY A 570 -21.88 -22.45 11.32
CA GLY A 570 -22.78 -21.65 12.12
C GLY A 570 -23.96 -21.09 11.36
N SER A 571 -24.83 -20.39 12.10
CA SER A 571 -25.97 -19.64 11.56
C SER A 571 -25.97 -18.18 12.04
N SER A 572 -24.92 -17.74 12.72
CA SER A 572 -24.76 -16.33 13.09
C SER A 572 -24.77 -15.47 11.83
N SER A 573 -25.49 -14.36 11.85
CA SER A 573 -25.49 -13.37 10.78
C SER A 573 -24.88 -12.07 11.30
N ILE A 574 -24.22 -11.34 10.40
CA ILE A 574 -23.70 -9.99 10.66
C ILE A 574 -24.48 -9.01 9.79
N GLN A 575 -25.02 -7.98 10.44
CA GLN A 575 -25.67 -6.86 9.79
C GLN A 575 -24.88 -5.59 10.06
N SER A 576 -24.73 -4.72 9.06
CA SER A 576 -24.11 -3.41 9.23
C SER A 576 -24.79 -2.36 8.35
N THR A 577 -24.80 -1.09 8.80
CA THR A 577 -25.32 0.05 8.03
C THR A 577 -24.19 0.89 7.47
N THR A 578 -24.46 2.09 6.94
CA THR A 578 -23.41 3.01 6.48
C THR A 578 -22.64 3.68 7.62
N SER A 579 -23.13 3.58 8.87
CA SER A 579 -22.37 4.02 10.04
C SER A 579 -21.23 3.03 10.32
N PRO A 580 -19.97 3.48 10.51
CA PRO A 580 -18.83 2.63 10.82
C PRO A 580 -19.02 1.74 12.06
N THR A 581 -19.86 2.15 13.01
CA THR A 581 -20.03 1.49 14.31
C THR A 581 -21.34 0.73 14.47
N ASP A 582 -22.31 0.89 13.57
CA ASP A 582 -23.59 0.18 13.63
C ASP A 582 -23.45 -1.20 12.98
N VAL A 583 -23.00 -2.14 13.79
CA VAL A 583 -22.78 -3.54 13.48
C VAL A 583 -23.60 -4.37 14.47
N ARG A 584 -24.24 -5.44 14.00
CA ARG A 584 -25.05 -6.33 14.84
C ARG A 584 -24.80 -7.77 14.46
N SER A 585 -24.87 -8.66 15.47
CA SER A 585 -24.86 -10.10 15.25
C SER A 585 -26.15 -10.72 15.78
N SER A 586 -26.63 -11.77 15.12
CA SER A 586 -27.71 -12.62 15.66
C SER A 586 -27.27 -13.50 16.82
N SER A 587 -25.96 -13.70 17.02
CA SER A 587 -25.39 -14.44 18.15
C SER A 587 -25.16 -13.53 19.35
N ALA A 588 -25.62 -13.95 20.53
CA ALA A 588 -25.42 -13.20 21.77
C ALA A 588 -23.93 -13.02 22.10
N THR A 589 -23.11 -14.06 21.88
CA THR A 589 -21.66 -14.02 22.11
C THR A 589 -20.98 -12.97 21.25
N PHE A 590 -21.24 -12.97 19.94
CA PHE A 590 -20.60 -12.03 19.02
C PHE A 590 -21.23 -10.62 19.10
N SER A 591 -22.50 -10.52 19.50
CA SER A 591 -23.13 -9.24 19.85
C SER A 591 -22.43 -8.56 21.04
N ALA A 592 -22.02 -9.34 22.06
CA ALA A 592 -21.24 -8.83 23.18
C ALA A 592 -19.86 -8.34 22.73
N VAL A 593 -19.17 -9.06 21.83
CA VAL A 593 -17.90 -8.59 21.23
C VAL A 593 -18.08 -7.24 20.54
N ILE A 594 -19.11 -7.11 19.71
CA ILE A 594 -19.41 -5.87 18.99
C ILE A 594 -19.72 -4.72 19.95
N THR A 595 -20.54 -4.97 20.97
CA THR A 595 -20.90 -3.98 21.98
C THR A 595 -19.67 -3.56 22.80
N ASN A 596 -18.80 -4.51 23.17
CA ASN A 596 -17.56 -4.22 23.88
C ASN A 596 -16.62 -3.34 23.05
N ALA A 597 -16.46 -3.64 21.75
CA ALA A 597 -15.66 -2.80 20.85
C ALA A 597 -16.24 -1.38 20.70
N ALA A 598 -17.56 -1.27 20.54
CA ALA A 598 -18.24 0.02 20.45
C ALA A 598 -18.15 0.84 21.76
N ASN A 599 -18.25 0.18 22.92
CA ASN A 599 -18.09 0.79 24.23
C ASN A 599 -16.64 1.20 24.49
N ALA A 600 -15.67 0.36 24.09
CA ALA A 600 -14.26 0.67 24.21
C ALA A 600 -13.92 1.95 23.44
N TRP A 601 -14.43 2.10 22.21
CA TRP A 601 -14.27 3.30 21.40
C TRP A 601 -15.03 4.52 21.97
N SER A 602 -16.30 4.35 22.33
CA SER A 602 -17.17 5.48 22.72
C SER A 602 -16.91 6.03 24.11
N GLY A 603 -16.27 5.25 25.01
CA GLY A 603 -16.13 5.50 26.44
C GLY A 603 -15.34 6.72 26.91
N SER A 604 -15.25 7.81 26.12
CA SER A 604 -14.92 9.13 26.68
C SER A 604 -16.17 9.72 27.33
N THR A 605 -16.01 10.28 28.53
CA THR A 605 -17.08 10.98 29.26
C THR A 605 -17.27 12.43 28.81
N ASP A 606 -16.46 12.94 27.87
CA ASP A 606 -16.56 14.31 27.35
C ASP A 606 -17.40 14.36 26.05
N SER A 607 -18.58 14.98 26.14
CA SER A 607 -19.55 15.07 25.04
C SER A 607 -19.07 15.92 23.85
N ALA A 608 -18.22 16.93 24.07
CA ALA A 608 -17.66 17.74 22.99
C ALA A 608 -16.62 16.97 22.18
N GLN A 609 -15.78 16.17 22.85
CA GLN A 609 -14.83 15.27 22.20
C GLN A 609 -15.52 14.12 21.47
N GLN A 610 -16.63 13.62 22.04
CA GLN A 610 -17.48 12.65 21.37
C GLN A 610 -18.07 13.26 20.09
N ALA A 611 -18.55 14.51 20.12
CA ALA A 611 -19.10 15.20 18.94
C ALA A 611 -18.08 15.35 17.79
N VAL A 612 -16.81 15.67 18.08
CA VAL A 612 -15.74 15.75 17.06
C VAL A 612 -15.48 14.38 16.40
N ARG A 613 -15.53 13.29 17.18
CA ARG A 613 -15.42 11.92 16.65
C ARG A 613 -16.69 11.46 15.93
N ILE A 614 -17.87 11.91 16.38
CA ILE A 614 -19.19 11.59 15.81
C ILE A 614 -19.41 12.27 14.46
N SER A 615 -18.99 13.53 14.31
CA SER A 615 -19.07 14.26 13.03
C SER A 615 -18.24 13.61 11.90
N ALA A 616 -17.37 12.65 12.23
CA ALA A 616 -16.63 11.85 11.26
C ALA A 616 -17.35 10.55 10.83
N LEU A 617 -18.45 10.16 11.47
CA LEU A 617 -19.08 8.82 11.35
C LEU A 617 -19.85 8.53 10.06
N THR A 618 -19.69 9.33 9.01
CA THR A 618 -20.21 8.94 7.70
C THR A 618 -19.07 8.27 6.94
N LEU A 619 -19.25 7.03 6.51
CA LEU A 619 -18.32 6.43 5.56
C LEU A 619 -18.31 7.31 4.31
N PRO A 620 -17.17 7.94 3.96
CA PRO A 620 -17.09 8.63 2.69
C PRO A 620 -17.24 7.59 1.56
N PRO A 621 -17.72 8.02 0.38
CA PRO A 621 -17.72 7.15 -0.78
C PRO A 621 -16.31 6.58 -0.97
N VAL A 622 -16.24 5.28 -1.25
CA VAL A 622 -14.97 4.64 -1.59
C VAL A 622 -14.47 5.29 -2.86
N GLU A 623 -13.26 5.85 -2.84
CA GLU A 623 -12.63 6.29 -4.08
C GLU A 623 -12.41 5.07 -4.97
N ASP A 624 -13.01 5.09 -6.16
CA ASP A 624 -12.68 4.10 -7.15
C ASP A 624 -11.25 4.35 -7.62
N ALA A 625 -10.44 3.30 -7.58
CA ALA A 625 -9.17 3.35 -8.26
C ALA A 625 -9.45 3.62 -9.74
N PRO A 626 -8.57 4.36 -10.45
CA PRO A 626 -8.64 4.41 -11.90
C PRO A 626 -8.76 2.98 -12.41
N THR A 627 -9.72 2.72 -13.30
CA THR A 627 -9.89 1.40 -13.90
C THR A 627 -8.54 0.98 -14.42
N ALA A 628 -7.98 -0.09 -13.85
CA ALA A 628 -6.68 -0.58 -14.26
C ALA A 628 -6.79 -0.87 -15.76
N ILE A 629 -6.03 -0.15 -16.58
CA ILE A 629 -5.79 -0.58 -17.94
C ILE A 629 -5.03 -1.89 -17.76
N ILE A 630 -5.66 -3.02 -18.09
CA ILE A 630 -4.96 -4.28 -18.07
C ILE A 630 -3.98 -4.24 -19.24
N VAL A 631 -2.76 -3.80 -18.92
CA VAL A 631 -1.65 -3.82 -19.86
C VAL A 631 -1.48 -5.27 -20.30
N PRO A 632 -1.47 -5.55 -21.61
CA PRO A 632 -1.13 -6.87 -22.11
C PRO A 632 0.17 -7.34 -21.45
N TYR A 633 0.12 -8.47 -20.76
CA TYR A 633 1.33 -9.13 -20.32
C TYR A 633 2.09 -9.60 -21.56
N VAL A 634 3.38 -9.26 -21.67
CA VAL A 634 4.26 -9.70 -22.76
C VAL A 634 5.59 -10.12 -22.17
N ALA A 635 6.03 -11.35 -22.45
CA ALA A 635 7.39 -11.75 -22.13
C ALA A 635 8.35 -11.16 -23.17
N ASP A 636 9.26 -10.29 -22.76
CA ASP A 636 10.21 -9.60 -23.66
C ASP A 636 11.38 -10.51 -24.09
N ILE A 637 11.09 -11.58 -24.85
CA ILE A 637 12.09 -12.55 -25.29
C ILE A 637 13.05 -11.94 -26.31
N ALA A 638 12.53 -11.16 -27.26
CA ALA A 638 13.34 -10.54 -28.31
C ALA A 638 14.31 -9.47 -27.76
N GLY A 639 13.84 -8.64 -26.82
CA GLY A 639 14.63 -7.59 -26.19
C GLY A 639 15.63 -8.09 -25.15
N SER A 640 15.41 -9.28 -24.58
CA SER A 640 16.29 -9.87 -23.58
C SER A 640 17.66 -10.27 -24.17
N ALA A 641 18.72 -10.13 -23.37
CA ALA A 641 20.06 -10.61 -23.74
C ALA A 641 20.13 -12.15 -23.80
N GLU A 642 21.08 -12.71 -24.54
CA GLU A 642 21.37 -14.14 -24.47
C GLU A 642 21.74 -14.56 -23.04
N GLY A 643 21.24 -15.70 -22.59
CA GLY A 643 21.38 -16.18 -21.22
C GLY A 643 20.43 -15.53 -20.20
N ALA A 644 19.71 -14.48 -20.57
CA ALA A 644 18.82 -13.78 -19.66
C ALA A 644 17.48 -14.50 -19.46
N ARG A 645 16.73 -14.02 -18.48
CA ARG A 645 15.35 -14.42 -18.17
C ARG A 645 14.45 -13.19 -18.29
N PRO A 646 13.44 -13.20 -19.17
CA PRO A 646 12.47 -12.11 -19.22
C PRO A 646 11.89 -11.79 -17.83
N ALA A 647 11.70 -10.50 -17.54
CA ALA A 647 11.09 -10.07 -16.28
C ALA A 647 9.62 -10.54 -16.17
N ASN A 648 9.04 -10.45 -14.96
CA ASN A 648 7.63 -10.76 -14.68
C ASN A 648 7.23 -12.23 -14.93
N MET A 649 8.21 -13.14 -14.87
CA MET A 649 7.99 -14.57 -14.72
C MET A 649 8.82 -15.13 -13.57
N VAL A 650 8.30 -16.18 -12.95
CA VAL A 650 9.05 -17.02 -12.02
C VAL A 650 9.61 -18.21 -12.79
N TYR A 651 10.85 -18.58 -12.51
CA TYR A 651 11.59 -19.64 -13.19
C TYR A 651 12.10 -20.68 -12.18
N ILE A 652 11.80 -21.94 -12.43
CA ILE A 652 12.14 -23.08 -11.57
C ILE A 652 12.93 -24.13 -12.38
N PRO A 653 14.03 -24.71 -11.85
CA PRO A 653 14.56 -24.53 -10.49
C PRO A 653 15.08 -23.11 -10.19
N ARG A 654 14.82 -22.62 -8.96
CA ARG A 654 15.36 -21.34 -8.51
C ARG A 654 16.89 -21.41 -8.50
N GLY A 655 17.57 -20.37 -8.98
CA GLY A 655 19.03 -20.30 -9.02
C GLY A 655 19.71 -21.02 -10.20
N ASN A 656 19.10 -22.04 -10.81
CA ASN A 656 19.66 -22.67 -12.02
C ASN A 656 19.26 -21.88 -13.26
N THR A 657 20.01 -20.84 -13.62
CA THR A 657 19.75 -19.99 -14.80
C THR A 657 19.84 -20.76 -16.12
N THR A 658 20.56 -21.88 -16.16
CA THR A 658 20.71 -22.67 -17.38
C THR A 658 19.44 -23.44 -17.75
N ALA A 659 18.60 -23.77 -16.77
CA ALA A 659 17.39 -24.56 -16.96
C ALA A 659 16.36 -23.88 -17.86
N ILE A 660 16.22 -22.55 -17.73
CA ILE A 660 15.37 -21.73 -18.59
C ILE A 660 16.07 -20.40 -18.81
N ARG A 661 16.35 -20.08 -20.08
CA ARG A 661 17.03 -18.85 -20.49
C ARG A 661 16.76 -18.52 -21.95
N VAL A 662 17.02 -17.27 -22.31
CA VAL A 662 17.02 -16.84 -23.70
C VAL A 662 18.25 -17.38 -24.41
N GLU A 663 18.05 -17.97 -25.58
CA GLU A 663 19.14 -18.42 -26.47
C GLU A 663 18.94 -17.87 -27.87
N LEU A 664 20.04 -17.66 -28.60
CA LEU A 664 20.00 -17.30 -30.01
C LEU A 664 19.46 -18.47 -30.84
N ARG A 665 18.49 -18.15 -31.70
CA ARG A 665 17.75 -19.08 -32.55
C ARG A 665 17.42 -18.39 -33.88
N PRO A 666 18.31 -18.46 -34.88
CA PRO A 666 18.11 -17.77 -36.17
C PRO A 666 16.87 -18.28 -36.92
N GLU A 667 16.35 -19.45 -36.56
CA GLU A 667 15.17 -20.05 -37.17
C GLU A 667 13.82 -19.47 -36.67
N VAL A 668 13.82 -18.58 -35.67
CA VAL A 668 12.61 -17.88 -35.24
C VAL A 668 12.66 -16.40 -35.62
N PRO A 669 11.51 -15.73 -35.87
CA PRO A 669 11.49 -14.37 -36.43
C PRO A 669 12.29 -13.32 -35.64
N SER A 670 12.33 -13.44 -34.31
CA SER A 670 13.07 -12.53 -33.42
C SER A 670 14.58 -12.85 -33.33
N GLY A 671 15.02 -13.99 -33.87
CA GLY A 671 16.36 -14.53 -33.67
C GLY A 671 16.63 -15.07 -32.26
N LYS A 672 15.63 -15.12 -31.37
CA LYS A 672 15.77 -15.51 -29.96
C LYS A 672 14.55 -16.31 -29.45
N CYS A 673 14.81 -17.31 -28.63
CA CYS A 673 13.78 -18.04 -27.89
C CYS A 673 14.09 -18.10 -26.40
N LEU A 674 13.04 -18.13 -25.58
CA LEU A 674 13.12 -18.68 -24.24
C LEU A 674 13.12 -20.21 -24.33
N VAL A 675 14.23 -20.84 -23.98
CA VAL A 675 14.45 -22.28 -24.10
C VAL A 675 14.27 -22.95 -22.74
N PHE A 676 13.48 -24.02 -22.69
CA PHE A 676 13.33 -24.87 -21.51
C PHE A 676 14.29 -26.07 -21.68
N ASN A 677 15.45 -26.03 -21.05
CA ASN A 677 16.46 -27.08 -21.13
C ASN A 677 16.12 -28.20 -20.13
N ASP A 678 15.26 -29.13 -20.54
CA ASP A 678 14.87 -30.31 -19.76
C ASP A 678 15.98 -31.37 -19.77
N ALA A 679 16.06 -32.14 -18.68
CA ALA A 679 17.05 -33.20 -18.47
C ALA A 679 16.60 -34.13 -17.35
N ALA A 680 17.05 -35.39 -17.38
CA ALA A 680 16.77 -36.38 -16.34
C ALA A 680 17.37 -36.03 -14.95
N THR A 681 18.21 -35.00 -14.86
CA THR A 681 18.97 -34.64 -13.66
C THR A 681 18.23 -33.71 -12.70
N TYR A 682 17.05 -33.19 -13.07
CA TYR A 682 16.29 -32.32 -12.18
C TYR A 682 15.69 -33.10 -11.00
N ALA A 683 15.57 -32.42 -9.85
CA ALA A 683 15.11 -33.03 -8.62
C ALA A 683 13.64 -33.48 -8.72
N ASN A 684 12.85 -32.75 -9.50
CA ASN A 684 11.45 -33.05 -9.71
C ASN A 684 11.14 -33.26 -11.20
N ARG A 685 10.19 -34.15 -11.47
CA ARG A 685 9.74 -34.45 -12.84
C ARG A 685 9.15 -33.25 -13.58
N TRP A 686 8.54 -32.31 -12.86
CA TRP A 686 7.95 -31.09 -13.43
C TRP A 686 8.95 -29.95 -13.60
N GLU A 687 10.25 -30.21 -13.47
CA GLU A 687 11.31 -29.24 -13.72
C GLU A 687 11.99 -29.52 -15.06
N PRO A 688 12.26 -28.47 -15.87
CA PRO A 688 12.09 -27.05 -15.55
C PRO A 688 10.71 -26.48 -15.91
N PHE A 689 10.30 -25.42 -15.20
CA PHE A 689 9.08 -24.67 -15.55
C PHE A 689 9.19 -23.16 -15.30
N ALA A 690 8.40 -22.39 -16.04
CA ALA A 690 8.26 -20.96 -15.85
C ALA A 690 6.79 -20.54 -15.84
N TYR A 691 6.45 -19.49 -15.10
CA TYR A 691 5.09 -18.98 -15.04
C TYR A 691 5.02 -17.47 -14.86
N ALA A 692 3.98 -16.86 -15.40
CA ALA A 692 3.61 -15.47 -15.14
C ALA A 692 2.50 -15.41 -14.09
N GLU A 693 2.63 -14.50 -13.13
CA GLU A 693 1.55 -14.18 -12.19
C GLU A 693 0.66 -13.10 -12.78
N LEU A 694 -0.55 -13.49 -13.17
CA LEU A 694 -1.54 -12.61 -13.78
C LEU A 694 -2.62 -12.29 -12.75
N MET A 695 -3.41 -11.25 -12.99
CA MET A 695 -4.52 -10.87 -12.10
C MET A 695 -5.81 -10.71 -12.90
N HIS A 696 -6.08 -11.67 -13.80
CA HIS A 696 -7.30 -11.63 -14.60
C HIS A 696 -8.43 -12.26 -13.80
N LEU A 697 -9.25 -11.42 -13.17
CA LEU A 697 -10.31 -11.85 -12.24
C LEU A 697 -11.68 -12.01 -12.92
N SER A 698 -11.89 -11.34 -14.06
CA SER A 698 -13.15 -11.36 -14.82
C SER A 698 -12.89 -11.06 -16.30
N GLY A 699 -13.95 -11.04 -17.12
CA GLY A 699 -13.86 -10.67 -18.53
C GLY A 699 -13.32 -11.78 -19.43
N THR A 700 -12.83 -11.44 -20.61
CA THR A 700 -12.30 -12.39 -21.59
C THR A 700 -10.78 -12.35 -21.56
N THR A 701 -10.15 -13.49 -21.28
CA THR A 701 -8.69 -13.64 -21.38
C THR A 701 -8.32 -14.33 -22.69
N VAL A 702 -7.29 -13.78 -23.34
CA VAL A 702 -6.62 -14.39 -24.49
C VAL A 702 -5.14 -14.56 -24.16
N VAL A 703 -4.60 -15.76 -24.34
CA VAL A 703 -3.15 -16.00 -24.30
C VAL A 703 -2.69 -16.46 -25.68
N GLU A 704 -1.64 -15.83 -26.17
CA GLU A 704 -0.98 -16.16 -27.43
C GLU A 704 0.49 -16.48 -27.16
N PHE A 705 1.00 -17.57 -27.73
CA PHE A 705 2.41 -17.88 -27.71
C PHE A 705 2.84 -18.67 -28.94
N GLU A 706 4.11 -18.58 -29.28
CA GLU A 706 4.71 -19.35 -30.38
C GLU A 706 5.75 -20.31 -29.83
N LEU A 707 5.65 -21.56 -30.26
CA LEU A 707 6.50 -22.65 -29.76
C LEU A 707 7.03 -23.48 -30.91
N ARG A 708 8.34 -23.77 -30.85
CA ARG A 708 9.01 -24.77 -31.67
C ARG A 708 9.45 -25.91 -30.76
N ILE A 709 9.13 -27.15 -31.14
CA ILE A 709 9.38 -28.34 -30.34
C ILE A 709 10.42 -29.27 -30.99
N ASP A 710 11.03 -30.14 -30.20
CA ASP A 710 11.85 -31.28 -30.65
C ASP A 710 11.10 -32.62 -30.49
N SER A 711 11.75 -33.73 -30.87
CA SER A 711 11.15 -35.07 -30.86
C SER A 711 10.82 -35.60 -29.47
N THR A 712 11.44 -35.05 -28.43
CA THR A 712 11.32 -35.47 -27.02
C THR A 712 10.53 -34.48 -26.17
N THR A 713 10.05 -33.38 -26.76
CA THR A 713 9.30 -32.36 -26.04
C THR A 713 8.07 -32.95 -25.38
N ASN A 714 7.90 -32.61 -24.10
CA ASN A 714 6.69 -32.86 -23.33
C ASN A 714 6.36 -31.62 -22.51
N LEU A 715 5.81 -30.59 -23.15
CA LEU A 715 5.54 -29.29 -22.52
C LEU A 715 4.06 -29.15 -22.16
N ARG A 716 3.76 -28.89 -20.89
CA ARG A 716 2.40 -28.60 -20.40
C ARG A 716 2.19 -27.09 -20.29
N ASN A 717 1.14 -26.58 -20.91
CA ASN A 717 0.62 -25.25 -20.58
C ASN A 717 -0.59 -25.41 -19.64
N GLU A 718 -0.58 -24.72 -18.51
CA GLU A 718 -1.61 -24.84 -17.49
C GLU A 718 -1.93 -23.49 -16.85
N TRP A 719 -3.22 -23.25 -16.62
CA TRP A 719 -3.76 -22.01 -16.08
C TRP A 719 -4.37 -22.30 -14.72
N ARG A 720 -3.88 -21.65 -13.66
CA ARG A 720 -4.34 -21.90 -12.29
C ARG A 720 -4.81 -20.62 -11.62
N ASP A 721 -5.67 -20.78 -10.63
CA ASP A 721 -5.91 -19.72 -9.64
C ASP A 721 -4.80 -19.72 -8.57
N ASN A 722 -4.92 -18.84 -7.57
CA ASN A 722 -3.94 -18.71 -6.48
C ASN A 722 -4.39 -19.33 -5.16
N ALA A 723 -5.41 -20.21 -5.16
CA ALA A 723 -5.87 -20.89 -3.96
C ALA A 723 -4.90 -22.00 -3.55
N ALA A 724 -5.02 -22.49 -2.31
CA ALA A 724 -4.28 -23.64 -1.82
C ALA A 724 -5.24 -24.66 -1.17
N SER A 725 -5.62 -25.76 -1.84
CA SER A 725 -5.22 -26.20 -3.19
C SER A 725 -5.79 -25.32 -4.32
N TYR A 726 -4.99 -25.13 -5.38
CA TYR A 726 -5.40 -24.34 -6.54
C TYR A 726 -6.40 -25.10 -7.42
N LEU A 727 -7.24 -24.36 -8.13
CA LEU A 727 -8.05 -24.88 -9.23
C LEU A 727 -7.37 -24.61 -10.58
N THR A 728 -7.65 -25.46 -11.55
CA THR A 728 -7.07 -25.43 -12.90
C THR A 728 -8.14 -25.19 -13.97
N GLY A 729 -7.92 -24.17 -14.80
CA GLY A 729 -8.74 -23.85 -15.96
C GLY A 729 -8.29 -24.59 -17.23
N PRO A 730 -7.95 -23.86 -18.32
CA PRO A 730 -7.29 -24.44 -19.49
C PRO A 730 -6.00 -25.19 -19.15
N THR A 731 -5.87 -26.39 -19.71
CA THR A 731 -4.65 -27.20 -19.61
C THR A 731 -4.47 -28.03 -20.86
N MET A 732 -3.23 -28.14 -21.35
CA MET A 732 -2.89 -28.99 -22.49
C MET A 732 -1.44 -29.47 -22.42
N GLN A 733 -1.19 -30.64 -23.01
CA GLN A 733 0.14 -31.21 -23.18
C GLN A 733 0.56 -31.10 -24.64
N ILE A 734 1.78 -30.65 -24.90
CA ILE A 734 2.35 -30.49 -26.24
C ILE A 734 3.50 -31.48 -26.37
N THR A 735 3.37 -32.43 -27.31
CA THR A 735 4.33 -33.50 -27.55
C THR A 735 4.59 -33.69 -29.03
N SER A 736 5.56 -34.51 -29.42
CA SER A 736 5.77 -34.90 -30.82
C SER A 736 4.56 -35.60 -31.47
N ALA A 737 3.63 -36.16 -30.68
CA ALA A 737 2.39 -36.76 -31.17
C ALA A 737 1.29 -35.71 -31.49
N GLY A 738 1.43 -34.47 -31.00
CA GLY A 738 0.41 -33.42 -31.14
C GLY A 738 0.10 -32.71 -29.82
N VAL A 739 -0.94 -31.89 -29.87
CA VAL A 739 -1.51 -31.20 -28.71
C VAL A 739 -2.60 -32.07 -28.10
N SER A 740 -2.41 -32.47 -26.84
CA SER A 740 -3.34 -33.30 -26.07
C SER A 740 -4.11 -32.48 -25.05
N VAL A 741 -5.42 -32.69 -24.97
CA VAL A 741 -6.31 -32.17 -23.92
C VAL A 741 -7.09 -33.34 -23.34
N GLY A 742 -7.02 -33.54 -22.02
CA GLY A 742 -7.69 -34.67 -21.36
C GLY A 742 -7.23 -36.06 -21.83
N GLY A 743 -6.01 -36.17 -22.40
CA GLY A 743 -5.47 -37.42 -22.94
C GLY A 743 -5.79 -37.67 -24.42
N SER A 744 -6.62 -36.85 -25.07
CA SER A 744 -6.93 -36.96 -26.50
C SER A 744 -6.13 -35.95 -27.33
N ILE A 745 -5.57 -36.36 -28.47
CA ILE A 745 -4.92 -35.44 -29.42
C ILE A 745 -5.99 -34.63 -30.14
N VAL A 746 -5.95 -33.31 -29.99
CA VAL A 746 -6.96 -32.38 -30.54
C VAL A 746 -6.42 -31.50 -31.67
N ALA A 747 -5.10 -31.37 -31.79
CA ALA A 747 -4.46 -30.66 -32.89
C ALA A 747 -3.09 -31.27 -33.24
N PRO A 748 -2.70 -31.33 -34.52
CA PRO A 748 -1.39 -31.82 -34.92
C PRO A 748 -0.29 -30.81 -34.60
N ILE A 749 0.95 -31.28 -34.52
CA ILE A 749 2.15 -30.44 -34.43
C ILE A 749 3.23 -30.98 -35.37
N THR A 750 4.18 -30.13 -35.76
CA THR A 750 5.33 -30.55 -36.59
C THR A 750 6.62 -30.26 -35.83
N ILE A 751 7.42 -31.30 -35.61
CA ILE A 751 8.73 -31.20 -34.97
C ILE A 751 9.59 -30.23 -35.77
N GLY A 752 10.24 -29.29 -35.07
CA GLY A 752 11.09 -28.31 -35.73
C GLY A 752 10.35 -27.34 -36.66
N ALA A 753 9.05 -27.12 -36.47
CA ALA A 753 8.34 -25.98 -37.06
C ALA A 753 7.87 -25.02 -35.95
N LEU A 754 7.81 -23.73 -36.25
CA LEU A 754 7.19 -22.78 -35.33
C LEU A 754 5.66 -22.93 -35.40
N THR A 755 5.02 -23.05 -34.25
CA THR A 755 3.57 -23.22 -34.13
C THR A 755 3.01 -22.12 -33.23
N LYS A 756 2.01 -21.38 -33.71
CA LYS A 756 1.31 -20.36 -32.93
C LYS A 756 0.11 -20.98 -32.22
N PHE A 757 -0.03 -20.66 -30.95
CA PHE A 757 -1.13 -21.05 -30.09
C PHE A 757 -1.92 -19.80 -29.70
N ARG A 758 -3.24 -19.88 -29.74
CA ARG A 758 -4.13 -18.87 -29.20
C ARG A 758 -5.23 -19.55 -28.38
N ILE A 759 -5.29 -19.18 -27.10
CA ILE A 759 -6.23 -19.73 -26.12
C ILE A 759 -7.15 -18.62 -25.67
N THR A 760 -8.47 -18.83 -25.72
CA THR A 760 -9.46 -17.83 -25.31
C THR A 760 -10.47 -18.43 -24.33
N THR A 761 -10.77 -17.70 -23.25
CA THR A 761 -11.82 -18.09 -22.29
C THR A 761 -12.40 -16.89 -21.54
N SER A 762 -13.62 -17.02 -21.04
CA SER A 762 -14.27 -16.06 -20.15
C SER A 762 -14.08 -16.42 -18.67
N LEU A 763 -13.91 -15.38 -17.84
CA LEU A 763 -13.61 -15.45 -16.42
C LEU A 763 -14.71 -14.77 -15.59
N GLY A 764 -14.63 -14.94 -14.26
CA GLY A 764 -15.59 -14.37 -13.31
C GLY A 764 -17.01 -14.90 -13.50
N GLY A 765 -18.01 -14.04 -13.28
CA GLY A 765 -19.43 -14.40 -13.41
C GLY A 765 -19.86 -14.81 -14.82
N ASN A 766 -19.12 -14.38 -15.85
CA ASN A 766 -19.40 -14.71 -17.26
C ASN A 766 -18.66 -15.97 -17.74
N SER A 767 -17.98 -16.69 -16.84
CA SER A 767 -17.28 -17.90 -17.20
C SER A 767 -18.24 -19.01 -17.62
N THR A 768 -18.02 -19.59 -18.79
CA THR A 768 -18.83 -20.70 -19.32
C THR A 768 -18.34 -22.07 -18.85
N GLY A 769 -17.22 -22.14 -18.12
CA GLY A 769 -16.52 -23.39 -17.83
C GLY A 769 -15.80 -23.98 -19.06
N LYS A 770 -15.73 -23.22 -20.16
CA LYS A 770 -15.21 -23.65 -21.47
C LYS A 770 -14.10 -22.74 -21.98
N TRP A 771 -13.30 -23.27 -22.90
CA TRP A 771 -12.25 -22.53 -23.58
C TRP A 771 -12.09 -22.96 -25.04
N LYS A 772 -11.48 -22.07 -25.82
CA LYS A 772 -11.16 -22.24 -27.23
C LYS A 772 -9.65 -22.35 -27.40
N LEU A 773 -9.20 -23.27 -28.25
CA LEU A 773 -7.82 -23.44 -28.68
C LEU A 773 -7.71 -23.26 -30.19
N GLU A 774 -6.79 -22.43 -30.63
CA GLU A 774 -6.41 -22.26 -32.04
C GLU A 774 -4.93 -22.58 -32.19
N VAL A 775 -4.59 -23.49 -33.11
CA VAL A 775 -3.23 -23.94 -33.39
C VAL A 775 -2.93 -23.66 -34.86
N THR A 776 -2.05 -22.69 -35.12
CA THR A 776 -1.64 -22.29 -36.47
C THR A 776 -0.21 -22.74 -36.71
N LYS A 777 -0.02 -23.61 -37.70
CA LYS A 777 1.31 -24.04 -38.14
C LYS A 777 1.84 -23.07 -39.20
N ASP A 778 3.13 -22.79 -39.17
CA ASP A 778 3.79 -21.98 -40.18
C ASP A 778 3.60 -22.56 -41.59
N GLY A 779 3.10 -21.74 -42.52
CA GLY A 779 2.76 -22.14 -43.89
C GLY A 779 1.55 -23.08 -44.05
N ALA A 780 0.74 -23.33 -43.02
CA ALA A 780 -0.44 -24.21 -43.06
C ALA A 780 -1.71 -23.56 -42.47
N GLY A 781 -2.85 -24.24 -42.57
CA GLY A 781 -4.13 -23.79 -42.01
C GLY A 781 -4.14 -23.78 -40.47
N THR A 782 -5.14 -23.11 -39.89
CA THR A 782 -5.37 -23.08 -38.43
C THR A 782 -6.33 -24.20 -38.02
N THR A 783 -5.94 -25.02 -37.06
CA THR A 783 -6.86 -25.97 -36.39
C THR A 783 -7.55 -25.24 -35.24
N VAL A 784 -8.87 -25.21 -35.26
CA VAL A 784 -9.70 -24.59 -34.21
C VAL A 784 -10.43 -25.67 -33.44
N VAL A 785 -10.28 -25.67 -32.11
CA VAL A 785 -10.95 -26.59 -31.20
C VAL A 785 -11.72 -25.77 -30.17
N ASP A 786 -13.04 -25.78 -30.31
CA ASP A 786 -13.95 -25.05 -29.43
C ASP A 786 -14.55 -25.95 -28.34
N ASN A 787 -15.14 -25.32 -27.32
CA ASN A 787 -15.90 -25.98 -26.24
C ASN A 787 -15.13 -27.00 -25.40
N LEU A 788 -13.80 -26.86 -25.31
CA LEU A 788 -12.97 -27.62 -24.38
C LEU A 788 -13.37 -27.27 -22.95
N THR A 789 -13.44 -28.27 -22.06
CA THR A 789 -13.77 -28.05 -20.64
C THR A 789 -12.54 -27.62 -19.85
N PHE A 790 -12.75 -26.80 -18.81
CA PHE A 790 -11.75 -26.66 -17.76
C PHE A 790 -11.47 -28.00 -17.09
N LYS A 791 -10.26 -28.14 -16.55
CA LYS A 791 -9.89 -29.31 -15.74
C LYS A 791 -10.70 -29.33 -14.44
N ASP A 792 -10.80 -28.19 -13.76
CA ASP A 792 -11.62 -28.00 -12.58
C ASP A 792 -12.80 -27.07 -12.90
N SER A 793 -14.02 -27.59 -12.84
CA SER A 793 -15.24 -26.86 -13.24
C SER A 793 -15.53 -25.62 -12.39
N GLY A 794 -14.91 -25.49 -11.20
CA GLY A 794 -15.00 -24.35 -10.30
C GLY A 794 -14.02 -23.20 -10.60
N TRP A 795 -13.08 -23.37 -11.53
CA TRP A 795 -12.08 -22.35 -11.82
C TRP A 795 -12.70 -21.11 -12.49
N ARG A 796 -12.37 -19.90 -12.00
CA ARG A 796 -12.98 -18.63 -12.46
C ARG A 796 -12.01 -17.48 -12.71
N LYS A 797 -10.75 -17.58 -12.31
CA LYS A 797 -9.77 -16.48 -12.36
C LYS A 797 -8.40 -17.01 -12.75
N LEU A 798 -7.68 -16.27 -13.59
CA LEU A 798 -6.30 -16.61 -13.98
C LEU A 798 -5.33 -15.82 -13.11
N ASN A 799 -4.67 -16.56 -12.21
CA ASN A 799 -3.59 -16.01 -11.39
C ASN A 799 -2.21 -16.53 -11.79
N TRP A 800 -2.14 -17.73 -12.35
CA TRP A 800 -0.89 -18.41 -12.66
C TRP A 800 -0.97 -18.97 -14.08
N LEU A 801 -0.17 -18.41 -15.00
CA LEU A 801 -0.04 -18.90 -16.38
C LEU A 801 1.31 -19.58 -16.52
N GLY A 802 1.34 -20.91 -16.60
CA GLY A 802 2.60 -21.64 -16.58
C GLY A 802 2.87 -22.54 -17.78
N PHE A 803 4.15 -22.82 -17.94
CA PHE A 803 4.75 -23.68 -18.95
C PHE A 803 5.71 -24.62 -18.24
N VAL A 804 5.36 -25.91 -18.22
CA VAL A 804 6.05 -26.95 -17.45
C VAL A 804 6.63 -27.95 -18.42
N SER A 805 7.96 -28.07 -18.47
CA SER A 805 8.60 -29.15 -19.20
C SER A 805 8.62 -30.39 -18.33
N ASP A 806 8.02 -31.47 -18.83
CA ASP A 806 7.77 -32.74 -18.14
C ASP A 806 8.40 -33.89 -18.96
N ALA A 807 9.47 -33.59 -19.71
CA ALA A 807 10.11 -34.57 -20.57
C ALA A 807 10.98 -35.53 -19.73
N ALA A 808 11.65 -35.03 -18.69
CA ALA A 808 12.61 -35.79 -17.88
C ALA A 808 13.70 -36.47 -18.74
N THR A 809 14.00 -35.86 -19.88
CA THR A 809 15.02 -36.25 -20.87
C THR A 809 15.54 -34.97 -21.52
N THR A 810 16.66 -35.05 -22.24
CA THR A 810 17.21 -33.92 -23.00
C THR A 810 16.19 -33.40 -24.01
N SER A 811 15.53 -32.28 -23.69
CA SER A 811 14.60 -31.57 -24.55
C SER A 811 14.81 -30.06 -24.41
N LYS A 812 14.58 -29.31 -25.49
CA LYS A 812 14.82 -27.88 -25.61
C LYS A 812 13.70 -27.17 -26.40
N PRO A 813 12.42 -27.27 -25.98
CA PRO A 813 11.38 -26.49 -26.62
C PRO A 813 11.70 -24.98 -26.53
N CYS A 814 11.43 -24.30 -27.64
CA CYS A 814 11.85 -22.94 -27.97
C CYS A 814 10.60 -22.07 -28.06
N MET A 815 10.36 -21.26 -27.04
CA MET A 815 9.25 -20.31 -27.01
C MET A 815 9.72 -18.98 -27.61
N ALA A 816 9.14 -18.60 -28.74
CA ALA A 816 9.55 -17.40 -29.48
C ALA A 816 8.82 -16.14 -29.02
N SER A 817 7.56 -16.29 -28.58
CA SER A 817 6.73 -15.19 -28.08
C SER A 817 5.74 -15.68 -27.02
N LEU A 818 5.35 -14.79 -26.12
CA LEU A 818 4.30 -15.02 -25.13
C LEU A 818 3.60 -13.69 -24.81
N LYS A 819 2.28 -13.67 -24.95
CA LYS A 819 1.41 -12.54 -24.64
C LYS A 819 0.13 -13.01 -23.97
N ALA A 820 -0.34 -12.29 -22.96
CA ALA A 820 -1.66 -12.48 -22.38
C ALA A 820 -2.40 -11.14 -22.30
N THR A 821 -3.66 -11.12 -22.71
CA THR A 821 -4.54 -9.93 -22.65
C THR A 821 -5.82 -10.29 -21.92
N ASN A 822 -6.38 -9.34 -21.19
CA ASN A 822 -7.70 -9.46 -20.60
C ASN A 822 -8.54 -8.24 -20.94
N THR A 823 -9.74 -8.49 -21.44
CA THR A 823 -10.77 -7.47 -21.67
C THR A 823 -11.81 -7.62 -20.57
N PRO A 824 -11.88 -6.70 -19.59
CA PRO A 824 -12.91 -6.74 -18.55
C PRO A 824 -14.33 -6.75 -19.16
N PRO A 825 -15.35 -7.22 -18.43
CA PRO A 825 -16.73 -7.05 -18.84
C PRO A 825 -17.03 -5.56 -19.04
N LEU A 826 -17.70 -5.22 -20.14
CA LEU A 826 -18.23 -3.86 -20.38
C LEU A 826 -19.29 -3.49 -19.35
#